data_AF-A0A2Z7CWQ2-F1
#
_entry.id   AF-A0A2Z7CWQ2-F1
#
_cell.length_a   1.000
_cell.length_b   1.000
_cell.length_c   1.000
_cell.angle_alpha   90.00
_cell.angle_beta   90.00
_cell.angle_gamma   90.00
#
_symmetry.space_group_name_H-M   'P 1'
#
loop_
_entity.id
_entity.type
_entity.pdbx_description
1 polymer ?
#
loop_
_entity_poly.entity_id
_entity_poly.type
_entity_poly.pdbx_seq_one_letter_code
_entity_poly.pdbx_strand_id
1 'polypeptide(L)'
;MSFEILLSGVLTDFSSYLLKVGTAVVTRADGRIALGRLGALCEQIHELNSQGYEVILVTSGAVGVGRQRLRYRKLVNSSFADLQKPQVELDGKACAGVGQNGLMALYDSLFSQLDVTSAQLLVTDSDFRDSDFRKQLNETVESLLSLKVIPIFNENDAVSTRKAPYEDSSGIFWDNDSLSALLAMELKADLLVLLSDVDGLYSGPPSDPHSELIHTYVKDRHEGVITFGDKSRVGRGGMTAKVKAAVYSSHAGIPVVITSGFAADNIIKVLNGKCIGTLFHRDAHKWVPQGDIGAHEMAVSARESSRRLQAMPSQERSKILLDVADSLEASEKLILAENEADVSEAQQAGYEKALVSRLALKPGKVSSLSNAIRMLANMEEPIGRVLTKTELSEGFILEKMSSPLGVLLIIFESRPDALVQIASLAIRSGNGLLLKGGKEARRTNAILHKIITSAIPKSVGGRLIGLVTSREEIPELLKLDDVIDLVIPRGSNKLVSQIKASTKIPVLGHADGICHVYVDKSANMEMAKRIVLDAKTDYPAACNAMETLLVHKELIETRGLNELIVELQIKGVAIFGGPRASSILNIPQARSLHHEYSSLACTVEIVDDVYAAIDHIHLHGRHVSFLKSMSSLYGSAHTDSIITEDTEVAEIFLRQVDSAAVFHNASTRFSDGFRFGLGAEVGISTSRIHARGPVGVEGLLTTRWYV
;
A
#
# COMPACT_ATOMS: atom_id res chain seq x y z
N MET A 1 -3.13 -14.52 3.42
CA MET A 1 -2.35 -15.07 2.29
C MET A 1 -2.40 -14.03 1.20
N SER A 2 -1.26 -13.65 0.61
CA SER A 2 -1.29 -12.73 -0.54
C SER A 2 -2.03 -13.41 -1.70
N PHE A 3 -2.67 -12.60 -2.55
CA PHE A 3 -3.40 -13.09 -3.71
C PHE A 3 -2.54 -13.98 -4.63
N GLU A 4 -1.25 -13.66 -4.77
CA GLU A 4 -0.27 -14.50 -5.49
C GLU A 4 -0.09 -15.89 -4.88
N ILE A 5 -0.14 -16.04 -3.55
CA ILE A 5 -0.02 -17.35 -2.89
C ILE A 5 -1.26 -18.21 -3.13
N LEU A 6 -2.44 -17.57 -3.22
CA LEU A 6 -3.69 -18.24 -3.57
C LEU A 6 -3.70 -18.66 -5.04
N LEU A 7 -3.29 -17.78 -5.95
CA LEU A 7 -3.17 -18.12 -7.38
C LEU A 7 -2.15 -19.24 -7.60
N SER A 8 -0.98 -19.16 -6.96
CA SER A 8 0.01 -20.23 -7.04
C SER A 8 -0.53 -21.54 -6.47
N GLY A 9 -1.21 -21.51 -5.31
CA GLY A 9 -1.77 -22.72 -4.70
C GLY A 9 -2.96 -23.33 -5.46
N VAL A 10 -3.66 -22.54 -6.27
CA VAL A 10 -4.75 -23.01 -7.15
C VAL A 10 -4.19 -23.62 -8.44
N LEU A 11 -3.07 -23.10 -8.95
CA LEU A 11 -2.50 -23.48 -10.25
C LEU A 11 -1.36 -24.52 -10.18
N THR A 12 -0.94 -24.98 -8.99
CA THR A 12 0.27 -25.81 -8.80
C THR A 12 0.18 -27.25 -9.29
N ASP A 13 -1.02 -27.77 -9.57
CA ASP A 13 -1.23 -29.18 -9.96
C ASP A 13 -1.80 -29.34 -11.37
N PHE A 14 -1.70 -28.29 -12.22
CA PHE A 14 -2.34 -28.28 -13.53
C PHE A 14 -1.43 -28.85 -14.62
N SER A 15 -2.04 -29.63 -15.51
CA SER A 15 -1.37 -30.38 -16.59
C SER A 15 -1.96 -30.10 -17.96
N SER A 16 -3.23 -29.66 -18.03
CA SER A 16 -3.96 -29.40 -19.27
C SER A 16 -4.55 -27.99 -19.32
N TYR A 17 -4.24 -27.26 -20.39
CA TYR A 17 -4.58 -25.86 -20.57
C TYR A 17 -5.34 -25.63 -21.87
N LEU A 18 -6.45 -24.89 -21.80
CA LEU A 18 -7.16 -24.41 -22.97
C LEU A 18 -6.94 -22.91 -23.15
N LEU A 19 -6.38 -22.52 -24.29
CA LEU A 19 -6.09 -21.13 -24.62
C LEU A 19 -7.04 -20.66 -25.72
N LYS A 20 -7.78 -19.58 -25.47
CA LYS A 20 -8.64 -18.94 -26.48
C LYS A 20 -8.03 -17.65 -26.97
N VAL A 21 -7.85 -17.54 -28.29
CA VAL A 21 -7.32 -16.36 -28.97
C VAL A 21 -8.43 -15.61 -29.68
N GLY A 22 -8.74 -14.40 -29.23
CA GLY A 22 -9.77 -13.56 -29.84
C GLY A 22 -9.35 -12.94 -31.19
N THR A 23 -10.32 -12.56 -32.02
CA THR A 23 -10.08 -11.92 -33.33
C THR A 23 -9.18 -10.68 -33.23
N ALA A 24 -9.34 -9.87 -32.18
CA ALA A 24 -8.53 -8.66 -31.97
C ALA A 24 -7.05 -8.96 -31.63
N VAL A 25 -6.74 -10.18 -31.17
CA VAL A 25 -5.37 -10.66 -30.95
C VAL A 25 -4.79 -11.17 -32.28
N VAL A 26 -5.57 -11.95 -33.03
CA VAL A 26 -5.18 -12.51 -34.34
C VAL A 26 -5.01 -11.43 -35.42
N THR A 27 -5.81 -10.37 -35.38
CA THR A 27 -5.87 -9.33 -36.42
C THR A 27 -5.54 -7.93 -35.90
N ARG A 28 -4.92 -7.11 -36.74
CA ARG A 28 -4.68 -5.68 -36.50
C ARG A 28 -5.97 -4.89 -36.79
N ALA A 29 -5.98 -3.60 -36.40
CA ALA A 29 -7.12 -2.71 -36.62
C ALA A 29 -7.54 -2.57 -38.11
N ASP A 30 -6.63 -2.82 -39.05
CA ASP A 30 -6.87 -2.81 -40.50
C ASP A 30 -7.41 -4.15 -41.04
N GLY A 31 -7.63 -5.14 -40.16
CA GLY A 31 -8.10 -6.49 -40.48
C GLY A 31 -7.01 -7.44 -40.99
N ARG A 32 -5.75 -6.99 -41.11
CA ARG A 32 -4.62 -7.87 -41.46
C ARG A 32 -4.22 -8.74 -40.28
N ILE A 33 -3.60 -9.88 -40.58
CA ILE A 33 -3.04 -10.74 -39.54
C ILE A 33 -1.94 -10.01 -38.76
N ALA A 34 -1.97 -10.11 -37.44
CA ALA A 34 -0.96 -9.58 -36.54
C ALA A 34 0.18 -10.60 -36.35
N LEU A 35 1.01 -10.77 -37.38
CA LEU A 35 2.04 -11.83 -37.43
C LEU A 35 2.95 -11.87 -36.21
N GLY A 36 3.47 -10.71 -35.76
CA GLY A 36 4.34 -10.66 -34.58
C GLY A 36 3.66 -11.11 -33.28
N ARG A 37 2.36 -10.82 -33.10
CA ARG A 37 1.60 -11.30 -31.92
C ARG A 37 1.33 -12.79 -32.00
N LEU A 38 1.02 -13.32 -33.19
CA LEU A 38 0.85 -14.76 -33.37
C LEU A 38 2.17 -15.52 -33.15
N GLY A 39 3.29 -14.99 -33.62
CA GLY A 39 4.63 -15.55 -33.36
C GLY A 39 4.91 -15.66 -31.86
N ALA A 40 4.77 -14.55 -31.13
CA ALA A 40 4.96 -14.54 -29.67
C ALA A 40 4.00 -15.48 -28.91
N LEU A 41 2.78 -15.68 -29.43
CA LEU A 41 1.84 -16.64 -28.87
C LEU A 41 2.27 -18.09 -29.14
N CYS A 42 2.72 -18.40 -30.36
CA CYS A 42 3.25 -19.72 -30.70
C CYS A 42 4.52 -20.06 -29.91
N GLU A 43 5.41 -19.09 -29.67
CA GLU A 43 6.61 -19.25 -28.82
C GLU A 43 6.23 -19.60 -27.37
N GLN A 44 5.25 -18.90 -26.78
CA GLN A 44 4.76 -19.23 -25.44
C GLN A 44 4.14 -20.64 -25.38
N ILE A 45 3.36 -21.03 -26.40
CA ILE A 45 2.75 -22.37 -26.46
C ILE A 45 3.81 -23.46 -26.63
N HIS A 46 4.82 -23.21 -27.46
CA HIS A 46 5.96 -24.11 -27.63
C HIS A 46 6.70 -24.33 -26.30
N GLU A 47 6.97 -23.26 -25.55
CA GLU A 47 7.61 -23.37 -24.24
C GLU A 47 6.80 -24.27 -23.29
N LEU A 48 5.47 -24.08 -23.21
CA LEU A 48 4.62 -24.94 -22.38
C LEU A 48 4.61 -26.40 -22.85
N ASN A 49 4.50 -26.62 -24.16
CA ASN A 49 4.51 -27.96 -24.74
C ASN A 49 5.84 -28.68 -24.46
N SER A 50 6.97 -27.97 -24.56
CA SER A 50 8.31 -28.49 -24.23
C SER A 50 8.50 -28.81 -22.75
N GLN A 51 7.80 -28.09 -21.86
CA GLN A 51 7.75 -28.36 -20.42
C GLN A 51 6.81 -29.52 -20.06
N GLY A 52 6.12 -30.09 -21.06
CA GLY A 52 5.30 -31.29 -20.91
C GLY A 52 3.82 -31.03 -20.70
N TYR A 53 3.39 -29.77 -20.66
CA TYR A 53 1.97 -29.42 -20.52
C TYR A 53 1.17 -29.77 -21.78
N GLU A 54 -0.09 -30.15 -21.58
CA GLU A 54 -1.06 -30.36 -22.64
C GLU A 54 -1.73 -29.03 -22.96
N VAL A 55 -1.65 -28.58 -24.22
CA VAL A 55 -2.16 -27.27 -24.61
C VAL A 55 -3.12 -27.41 -25.80
N ILE A 56 -4.35 -26.94 -25.61
CA ILE A 56 -5.40 -26.88 -26.62
C ILE A 56 -5.63 -25.42 -27.00
N LEU A 57 -5.68 -25.12 -28.29
CA LEU A 57 -5.84 -23.77 -28.80
C LEU A 57 -7.21 -23.60 -29.45
N VAL A 58 -8.00 -22.61 -29.02
CA VAL A 58 -9.21 -22.16 -29.71
C VAL A 58 -8.92 -20.81 -30.35
N THR A 59 -8.92 -20.71 -31.67
CA THR A 59 -8.62 -19.46 -32.38
C THR A 59 -9.87 -18.77 -32.91
N SER A 60 -9.73 -17.54 -33.40
CA SER A 60 -10.79 -16.74 -34.02
C SER A 60 -10.22 -15.90 -35.16
N GLY A 61 -11.08 -15.22 -35.92
CA GLY A 61 -10.66 -14.21 -36.90
C GLY A 61 -10.60 -14.68 -38.36
N ALA A 62 -10.92 -15.94 -38.65
CA ALA A 62 -11.03 -16.46 -40.01
C ALA A 62 -11.89 -15.57 -40.92
N VAL A 63 -13.09 -15.17 -40.46
CA VAL A 63 -13.98 -14.28 -41.22
C VAL A 63 -13.32 -12.94 -41.57
N GLY A 64 -12.56 -12.34 -40.64
CA GLY A 64 -11.86 -11.08 -40.86
C GLY A 64 -10.75 -11.20 -41.91
N VAL A 65 -9.91 -12.23 -41.77
CA VAL A 65 -8.82 -12.55 -42.70
C VAL A 65 -9.36 -12.82 -44.11
N GLY A 66 -10.41 -13.63 -44.21
CA GLY A 66 -11.01 -13.97 -45.50
C GLY A 66 -11.71 -12.79 -46.17
N ARG A 67 -12.38 -11.93 -45.39
CA ARG A 67 -13.00 -10.69 -45.91
C ARG A 67 -11.96 -9.79 -46.58
N GLN A 68 -10.76 -9.66 -46.01
CA GLN A 68 -9.69 -8.88 -46.64
C GLN A 68 -9.22 -9.51 -47.95
N ARG A 69 -8.96 -10.83 -47.96
CA ARG A 69 -8.53 -11.56 -49.17
C ARG A 69 -9.57 -11.48 -50.28
N LEU A 70 -10.84 -11.66 -49.94
CA LEU A 70 -11.95 -11.58 -50.89
C LEU A 70 -12.21 -10.15 -51.37
N ARG A 71 -12.00 -9.12 -50.54
CA ARG A 71 -12.03 -7.72 -51.01
C ARG A 71 -10.99 -7.47 -52.10
N TYR A 72 -9.76 -7.92 -51.88
CA TYR A 72 -8.70 -7.80 -52.90
C TYR A 72 -9.06 -8.60 -54.16
N ARG A 73 -9.54 -9.84 -54.01
CA ARG A 73 -9.94 -10.68 -55.15
C ARG A 73 -11.11 -10.08 -55.93
N LYS A 74 -12.10 -9.52 -55.24
CA LYS A 74 -13.23 -8.80 -55.86
C LYS A 74 -12.73 -7.59 -56.62
N LEU A 75 -11.84 -6.78 -56.03
CA LEU A 75 -11.28 -5.59 -56.68
C LEU A 75 -10.51 -5.94 -57.97
N VAL A 76 -9.70 -7.00 -57.96
CA VAL A 76 -8.91 -7.43 -59.15
C VAL A 76 -9.79 -8.05 -60.24
N ASN A 77 -10.93 -8.65 -59.90
CA ASN A 77 -11.84 -9.28 -60.87
C ASN A 77 -13.09 -8.44 -61.21
N SER A 78 -13.17 -7.20 -60.70
CA SER A 78 -14.29 -6.30 -61.01
C SER A 78 -13.98 -5.50 -62.26
N SER A 79 -14.98 -5.32 -63.13
CA SER A 79 -14.89 -4.34 -64.20
C SER A 79 -14.93 -2.91 -63.64
N PHE A 80 -14.52 -1.92 -64.43
CA PHE A 80 -14.61 -0.51 -64.03
C PHE A 80 -16.06 -0.08 -63.69
N ALA A 81 -17.05 -0.67 -64.37
CA ALA A 81 -18.47 -0.44 -64.10
C ALA A 81 -18.95 -1.06 -62.77
N ASP A 82 -18.35 -2.17 -62.33
CA ASP A 82 -18.70 -2.82 -61.06
C ASP A 82 -18.13 -2.09 -59.85
N LEU A 83 -17.01 -1.37 -60.01
CA LEU A 83 -16.42 -0.52 -58.97
C LEU A 83 -17.24 0.74 -58.67
N GLN A 84 -18.12 1.15 -59.59
CA GLN A 84 -19.04 2.29 -59.40
C GLN A 84 -20.33 1.93 -58.67
N LYS A 85 -20.65 0.63 -58.51
CA LYS A 85 -21.82 0.17 -57.75
C LYS A 85 -21.54 0.22 -56.23
N PRO A 86 -22.56 0.40 -55.38
CA PRO A 86 -22.42 0.30 -53.93
C PRO A 86 -21.76 -1.04 -53.55
N GLN A 87 -20.77 -1.02 -52.64
CA GLN A 87 -20.10 -2.25 -52.22
C GLN A 87 -21.09 -3.19 -51.54
N VAL A 88 -21.52 -4.24 -52.26
CA VAL A 88 -22.27 -5.35 -51.67
C VAL A 88 -21.41 -6.04 -50.63
N GLU A 89 -21.98 -6.23 -49.44
CA GLU A 89 -21.36 -6.91 -48.31
C GLU A 89 -20.98 -8.34 -48.69
N LEU A 90 -19.75 -8.75 -48.35
CA LEU A 90 -19.26 -10.09 -48.66
C LEU A 90 -19.92 -11.12 -47.74
N ASP A 91 -20.32 -12.27 -48.30
CA ASP A 91 -20.89 -13.36 -47.52
C ASP A 91 -19.92 -13.83 -46.42
N GLY A 92 -20.42 -13.91 -45.19
CA GLY A 92 -19.63 -14.24 -44.01
C GLY A 92 -19.10 -15.68 -44.03
N LYS A 93 -19.85 -16.62 -44.62
CA LYS A 93 -19.44 -18.03 -44.70
C LYS A 93 -18.32 -18.23 -45.72
N ALA A 94 -18.44 -17.61 -46.89
CA ALA A 94 -17.36 -17.57 -47.87
C ALA A 94 -16.09 -16.92 -47.29
N CYS A 95 -16.25 -15.83 -46.53
CA CYS A 95 -15.13 -15.21 -45.81
C CYS A 95 -14.50 -16.17 -44.80
N ALA A 96 -15.29 -16.88 -44.01
CA ALA A 96 -14.78 -17.87 -43.07
C ALA A 96 -13.98 -18.98 -43.77
N GLY A 97 -14.50 -19.58 -44.84
CA GLY A 97 -13.81 -20.66 -45.56
C GLY A 97 -12.44 -20.22 -46.12
N VAL A 98 -12.39 -19.05 -46.78
CA VAL A 98 -11.14 -18.51 -47.34
C VAL A 98 -10.14 -18.14 -46.24
N GLY A 99 -10.62 -17.53 -45.17
CA GLY A 99 -9.78 -17.09 -44.07
C GLY A 99 -9.27 -18.24 -43.22
N GLN A 100 -10.06 -19.29 -43.02
CA GLN A 100 -9.70 -20.45 -42.20
C GLN A 100 -8.50 -21.19 -42.78
N ASN A 101 -8.49 -21.41 -44.10
CA ASN A 101 -7.33 -22.00 -44.80
C ASN A 101 -6.07 -21.16 -44.55
N GLY A 102 -6.15 -19.85 -44.76
CA GLY A 102 -5.01 -18.95 -44.57
C GLY A 102 -4.52 -18.86 -43.12
N LEU A 103 -5.44 -18.90 -42.15
CA LEU A 103 -5.12 -18.83 -40.74
C LEU A 103 -4.43 -20.12 -40.27
N MET A 104 -4.92 -21.29 -40.68
CA MET A 104 -4.29 -22.56 -40.31
C MET A 104 -2.94 -22.77 -40.98
N ALA A 105 -2.79 -22.43 -42.25
CA ALA A 105 -1.49 -22.49 -42.92
C ALA A 105 -0.44 -21.63 -42.19
N LEU A 106 -0.87 -20.50 -41.60
CA LEU A 106 0.01 -19.67 -40.81
C LEU A 106 0.36 -20.30 -39.46
N TYR A 107 -0.62 -20.82 -38.71
CA TYR A 107 -0.33 -21.52 -37.46
C TYR A 107 0.59 -22.72 -37.67
N ASP A 108 0.30 -23.54 -38.69
CA ASP A 108 1.12 -24.69 -39.07
C ASP A 108 2.54 -24.27 -39.43
N SER A 109 2.69 -23.21 -40.23
CA SER A 109 4.00 -22.65 -40.54
C SER A 109 4.73 -22.12 -39.32
N LEU A 110 4.07 -21.43 -38.39
CA LEU A 110 4.71 -20.88 -37.19
C LEU A 110 5.13 -21.99 -36.21
N PHE A 111 4.24 -22.96 -35.95
CA PHE A 111 4.56 -24.09 -35.08
C PHE A 111 5.63 -24.99 -35.68
N SER A 112 5.63 -25.21 -37.00
CA SER A 112 6.67 -25.99 -37.68
C SER A 112 8.06 -25.34 -37.57
N GLN A 113 8.16 -24.01 -37.52
CA GLN A 113 9.44 -23.32 -37.26
C GLN A 113 9.94 -23.50 -35.82
N LEU A 114 9.07 -23.92 -34.91
CA LEU A 114 9.36 -24.19 -33.50
C LEU A 114 9.42 -25.70 -33.21
N ASP A 115 9.49 -26.55 -34.24
CA ASP A 115 9.48 -28.02 -34.14
C ASP A 115 8.24 -28.58 -33.40
N VAL A 116 7.11 -27.86 -33.44
CA VAL A 116 5.84 -28.28 -32.85
C VAL A 116 4.87 -28.63 -33.97
N THR A 117 4.19 -29.77 -33.84
CA THR A 117 3.14 -30.16 -34.78
C THR A 117 1.79 -29.62 -34.31
N SER A 118 0.96 -29.12 -35.22
CA SER A 118 -0.40 -28.68 -34.92
C SER A 118 -1.43 -29.47 -35.73
N ALA A 119 -2.64 -29.63 -35.19
CA ALA A 119 -3.73 -30.34 -35.86
C ALA A 119 -5.01 -29.49 -35.86
N GLN A 120 -5.58 -29.25 -37.03
CA GLN A 120 -6.84 -28.51 -37.15
C GLN A 120 -8.03 -29.40 -36.77
N LEU A 121 -8.91 -28.88 -35.92
CA LEU A 121 -10.23 -29.44 -35.63
C LEU A 121 -11.30 -28.37 -35.86
N LEU A 122 -12.30 -28.70 -36.67
CA LEU A 122 -13.39 -27.79 -37.03
C LEU A 122 -14.70 -28.35 -36.49
N VAL A 123 -15.44 -27.52 -35.75
CA VAL A 123 -16.66 -27.93 -35.05
C VAL A 123 -17.76 -26.88 -35.18
N THR A 124 -18.99 -27.29 -34.92
CA THR A 124 -20.20 -26.47 -34.93
C THR A 124 -21.03 -26.76 -33.68
N ASP A 125 -21.99 -25.90 -33.35
CA ASP A 125 -22.89 -26.15 -32.19
C ASP A 125 -23.68 -27.45 -32.28
N SER A 126 -24.05 -27.88 -33.49
CA SER A 126 -24.80 -29.11 -33.68
C SER A 126 -23.99 -30.33 -33.25
N ASP A 127 -22.66 -30.28 -33.38
CA ASP A 127 -21.79 -31.42 -33.09
C ASP A 127 -21.79 -31.75 -31.60
N PHE A 128 -21.83 -30.75 -30.73
CA PHE A 128 -21.86 -30.94 -29.27
C PHE A 128 -23.20 -31.46 -28.72
N ARG A 129 -24.25 -31.53 -29.55
CA ARG A 129 -25.53 -32.16 -29.18
C ARG A 129 -25.47 -33.68 -29.27
N ASP A 130 -24.53 -34.22 -30.06
CA ASP A 130 -24.31 -35.65 -30.25
C ASP A 130 -23.34 -36.18 -29.18
N SER A 131 -23.73 -37.23 -28.45
CA SER A 131 -22.87 -37.88 -27.46
C SER A 131 -21.75 -38.69 -28.08
N ASP A 132 -21.98 -39.31 -29.24
CA ASP A 132 -20.98 -40.14 -29.91
C ASP A 132 -19.88 -39.26 -30.51
N PHE A 133 -20.27 -38.11 -31.09
CA PHE A 133 -19.31 -37.10 -31.54
C PHE A 133 -18.39 -36.64 -30.39
N ARG A 134 -18.97 -36.30 -29.24
CA ARG A 134 -18.20 -35.84 -28.06
C ARG A 134 -17.22 -36.90 -27.55
N LYS A 135 -17.64 -38.17 -27.53
CA LYS A 135 -16.76 -39.28 -27.18
C LYS A 135 -15.58 -39.40 -28.18
N GLN A 136 -15.87 -39.41 -29.47
CA GLN A 136 -14.85 -39.51 -30.51
C GLN A 136 -13.89 -38.30 -30.49
N LEU A 137 -14.42 -37.12 -30.19
CA LEU A 137 -13.63 -35.91 -30.04
C LEU A 137 -12.61 -36.05 -28.90
N ASN A 138 -13.06 -36.51 -27.72
CA ASN A 138 -12.17 -36.76 -26.58
C ASN A 138 -11.05 -37.75 -26.95
N GLU A 139 -11.40 -38.92 -27.48
CA GLU A 139 -10.42 -39.95 -27.88
C GLU A 139 -9.39 -39.41 -28.89
N THR A 140 -9.84 -38.59 -29.84
CA THR A 140 -8.97 -37.98 -30.84
C THR A 140 -8.03 -36.95 -30.21
N VAL A 141 -8.55 -36.08 -29.34
CA VAL A 141 -7.75 -35.04 -28.68
C VAL A 141 -6.74 -35.65 -27.72
N GLU A 142 -7.14 -36.64 -26.92
CA GLU A 142 -6.23 -37.39 -26.04
C GLU A 142 -5.08 -38.03 -26.84
N SER A 143 -5.39 -38.62 -28.00
CA SER A 143 -4.36 -39.19 -28.88
C SER A 143 -3.40 -38.12 -29.41
N LEU A 144 -3.90 -36.96 -29.85
CA LEU A 144 -3.07 -35.84 -30.31
C LEU A 144 -2.16 -35.30 -29.20
N LEU A 145 -2.70 -35.08 -28.00
CA LEU A 145 -1.96 -34.57 -26.85
C LEU A 145 -0.88 -35.55 -26.38
N SER A 146 -1.14 -36.85 -26.43
CA SER A 146 -0.16 -37.90 -26.13
C SER A 146 1.06 -37.86 -27.06
N LEU A 147 0.87 -37.38 -28.29
CA LEU A 147 1.91 -37.19 -29.30
C LEU A 147 2.51 -35.77 -29.26
N LYS A 148 2.18 -34.97 -28.23
CA LYS A 148 2.58 -33.56 -28.07
C LYS A 148 2.13 -32.66 -29.23
N VAL A 149 1.12 -33.07 -30.00
CA VAL A 149 0.52 -32.24 -31.06
C VAL A 149 -0.41 -31.20 -30.43
N ILE A 150 -0.36 -29.95 -30.89
CA ILE A 150 -1.26 -28.88 -30.45
C ILE A 150 -2.58 -28.93 -31.24
N PRO A 151 -3.71 -29.31 -30.63
CA PRO A 151 -5.01 -29.25 -31.29
C PRO A 151 -5.47 -27.80 -31.41
N ILE A 152 -5.80 -27.37 -32.62
CA ILE A 152 -6.29 -26.02 -32.93
C ILE A 152 -7.74 -26.11 -33.38
N PHE A 153 -8.64 -25.67 -32.50
CA PHE A 153 -10.06 -25.57 -32.72
C PHE A 153 -10.46 -24.21 -33.31
N ASN A 154 -11.46 -24.23 -34.18
CA ASN A 154 -12.22 -23.05 -34.54
C ASN A 154 -13.66 -23.45 -34.92
N GLU A 155 -14.62 -22.56 -34.70
CA GLU A 155 -15.96 -22.68 -35.25
C GLU A 155 -15.90 -22.83 -36.79
N ASN A 156 -16.58 -23.83 -37.33
CA ASN A 156 -16.73 -24.02 -38.76
C ASN A 156 -17.82 -23.10 -39.34
N ASP A 157 -17.57 -21.80 -39.26
CA ASP A 157 -18.44 -20.72 -39.77
C ASP A 157 -18.81 -20.91 -41.27
N ALA A 158 -17.99 -21.63 -42.04
CA ALA A 158 -18.21 -21.85 -43.48
C ALA A 158 -19.45 -22.72 -43.76
N VAL A 159 -19.74 -23.68 -42.87
CA VAL A 159 -20.88 -24.61 -43.03
C VAL A 159 -21.88 -24.55 -41.88
N SER A 160 -21.62 -23.73 -40.86
CA SER A 160 -22.57 -23.46 -39.77
C SER A 160 -23.95 -23.08 -40.33
N THR A 161 -25.01 -23.71 -39.83
CA THR A 161 -26.38 -23.51 -40.32
C THR A 161 -27.01 -22.21 -39.81
N ARG A 162 -26.31 -21.46 -38.95
CA ARG A 162 -26.85 -20.27 -38.28
C ARG A 162 -26.86 -19.03 -39.17
N LYS A 163 -27.93 -18.23 -39.02
CA LYS A 163 -28.09 -16.91 -39.64
C LYS A 163 -27.94 -15.75 -38.63
N ALA A 164 -27.99 -16.03 -37.33
CA ALA A 164 -27.86 -15.08 -36.23
C ALA A 164 -27.30 -15.81 -34.98
N PRO A 165 -26.73 -15.09 -33.99
CA PRO A 165 -26.32 -15.69 -32.72
C PRO A 165 -27.51 -16.33 -32.00
N TYR A 166 -27.31 -17.55 -31.52
CA TYR A 166 -28.31 -18.37 -30.83
C TYR A 166 -27.97 -18.41 -29.33
N GLU A 167 -28.98 -18.23 -28.48
CA GLU A 167 -28.91 -18.58 -27.06
C GLU A 167 -29.45 -20.01 -26.92
N ASP A 168 -28.67 -20.90 -26.34
CA ASP A 168 -29.14 -22.24 -25.99
C ASP A 168 -29.96 -22.25 -24.69
N SER A 169 -30.44 -23.43 -24.28
CA SER A 169 -31.17 -23.61 -23.02
C SER A 169 -30.36 -23.28 -21.76
N SER A 170 -29.05 -23.04 -21.89
CA SER A 170 -28.17 -22.57 -20.81
C SER A 170 -27.97 -21.05 -20.81
N GLY A 171 -28.55 -20.33 -21.78
CA GLY A 171 -28.45 -18.87 -21.91
C GLY A 171 -27.12 -18.38 -22.50
N ILE A 172 -26.36 -19.28 -23.14
CA ILE A 172 -25.03 -19.00 -23.66
C ILE A 172 -25.11 -18.58 -25.13
N PHE A 173 -24.45 -17.46 -25.44
CA PHE A 173 -24.29 -16.92 -26.79
C PHE A 173 -23.23 -17.72 -27.55
N TRP A 174 -23.57 -18.50 -28.57
CA TRP A 174 -22.56 -19.36 -29.22
C TRP A 174 -21.62 -18.59 -30.16
N ASP A 175 -20.38 -18.40 -29.70
CA ASP A 175 -19.21 -17.98 -30.46
C ASP A 175 -17.94 -18.75 -29.99
N ASN A 176 -16.75 -18.37 -30.45
CA ASN A 176 -15.51 -19.04 -30.03
C ASN A 176 -15.17 -18.88 -28.53
N ASP A 177 -15.72 -17.86 -27.84
CA ASP A 177 -15.59 -17.76 -26.38
C ASP A 177 -16.40 -18.87 -25.72
N SER A 178 -17.65 -19.08 -26.15
CA SER A 178 -18.48 -20.18 -25.65
C SER A 178 -18.01 -21.57 -26.08
N LEU A 179 -17.49 -21.71 -27.31
CA LEU A 179 -16.84 -22.93 -27.75
C LEU A 179 -15.66 -23.29 -26.83
N SER A 180 -14.85 -22.30 -26.45
CA SER A 180 -13.72 -22.53 -25.55
C SER A 180 -14.16 -22.98 -24.16
N ALA A 181 -15.26 -22.43 -23.64
CA ALA A 181 -15.85 -22.86 -22.38
C ALA A 181 -16.38 -24.30 -22.44
N LEU A 182 -17.04 -24.68 -23.53
CA LEU A 182 -17.56 -26.03 -23.74
C LEU A 182 -16.45 -27.06 -23.92
N LEU A 183 -15.44 -26.76 -24.74
CA LEU A 183 -14.28 -27.62 -24.92
C LEU A 183 -13.51 -27.81 -23.61
N ALA A 184 -13.35 -26.74 -22.81
CA ALA A 184 -12.67 -26.85 -21.52
C ALA A 184 -13.37 -27.87 -20.60
N MET A 185 -14.71 -27.87 -20.58
CA MET A 185 -15.48 -28.84 -19.80
C MET A 185 -15.44 -30.24 -20.40
N GLU A 186 -15.65 -30.35 -21.71
CA GLU A 186 -15.71 -31.64 -22.40
C GLU A 186 -14.38 -32.39 -22.30
N LEU A 187 -13.27 -31.68 -22.50
CA LEU A 187 -11.90 -32.19 -22.45
C LEU A 187 -11.28 -32.13 -21.05
N LYS A 188 -12.05 -31.68 -20.04
CA LYS A 188 -11.61 -31.55 -18.64
C LYS A 188 -10.30 -30.79 -18.47
N ALA A 189 -10.17 -29.65 -19.15
CA ALA A 189 -9.01 -28.77 -18.98
C ALA A 189 -8.94 -28.24 -17.55
N ASP A 190 -7.72 -28.13 -17.01
CA ASP A 190 -7.48 -27.64 -15.64
C ASP A 190 -7.63 -26.12 -15.55
N LEU A 191 -7.33 -25.40 -16.63
CA LEU A 191 -7.46 -23.94 -16.71
C LEU A 191 -7.83 -23.49 -18.12
N LEU A 192 -8.77 -22.55 -18.19
CA LEU A 192 -9.12 -21.82 -19.41
C LEU A 192 -8.52 -20.41 -19.39
N VAL A 193 -7.79 -20.02 -20.43
CA VAL A 193 -7.24 -18.66 -20.58
C VAL A 193 -7.88 -17.98 -21.78
N LEU A 194 -8.60 -16.89 -21.54
CA LEU A 194 -9.23 -16.08 -22.59
C LEU A 194 -8.36 -14.86 -22.90
N LEU A 195 -7.67 -14.88 -24.04
CA LEU A 195 -6.84 -13.77 -24.49
C LEU A 195 -7.69 -12.68 -25.15
N SER A 196 -7.64 -11.48 -24.57
CA SER A 196 -8.35 -10.28 -25.04
C SER A 196 -7.37 -9.19 -25.51
N ASP A 197 -7.94 -8.11 -26.04
CA ASP A 197 -7.30 -6.84 -26.38
C ASP A 197 -7.20 -5.86 -25.20
N VAL A 198 -7.61 -6.28 -24.00
CA VAL A 198 -7.52 -5.55 -22.73
C VAL A 198 -6.83 -6.44 -21.70
N ASP A 199 -6.23 -5.84 -20.67
CA ASP A 199 -5.47 -6.58 -19.66
C ASP A 199 -6.32 -7.48 -18.77
N GLY A 200 -7.62 -7.21 -18.68
CA GLY A 200 -8.61 -8.02 -17.97
C GLY A 200 -9.93 -7.26 -17.85
N LEU A 201 -10.67 -7.53 -16.79
CA LEU A 201 -11.92 -6.86 -16.44
C LEU A 201 -11.62 -5.62 -15.61
N TYR A 202 -12.26 -4.50 -15.93
CA TYR A 202 -12.04 -3.23 -15.24
C TYR A 202 -13.30 -2.78 -14.50
N SER A 203 -13.13 -1.97 -13.44
CA SER A 203 -14.25 -1.36 -12.69
C SER A 203 -15.03 -0.32 -13.51
N GLY A 204 -14.42 0.22 -14.57
CA GLY A 204 -15.04 1.08 -15.57
C GLY A 204 -14.42 0.91 -16.96
N PRO A 205 -14.66 1.83 -17.92
CA PRO A 205 -14.00 1.79 -19.23
C PRO A 205 -12.46 1.84 -19.07
N PRO A 206 -11.67 1.00 -19.76
CA PRO A 206 -10.20 0.99 -19.61
C PRO A 206 -9.50 2.31 -19.99
N SER A 207 -10.19 3.19 -20.71
CA SER A 207 -9.71 4.54 -21.06
C SER A 207 -9.90 5.58 -19.96
N ASP A 208 -10.67 5.25 -18.91
CA ASP A 208 -10.92 6.14 -17.77
C ASP A 208 -9.76 6.02 -16.75
N PRO A 209 -9.10 7.12 -16.35
CA PRO A 209 -8.05 7.10 -15.33
C PRO A 209 -8.46 6.53 -13.98
N HIS A 210 -9.75 6.55 -13.64
CA HIS A 210 -10.30 6.01 -12.40
C HIS A 210 -10.67 4.52 -12.49
N SER A 211 -10.48 3.92 -13.66
CA SER A 211 -10.80 2.52 -13.91
C SER A 211 -9.67 1.61 -13.45
N GLU A 212 -9.98 0.72 -12.51
CA GLU A 212 -9.01 -0.22 -11.92
C GLU A 212 -9.24 -1.62 -12.47
N LEU A 213 -8.14 -2.37 -12.63
CA LEU A 213 -8.18 -3.76 -13.05
C LEU A 213 -8.67 -4.65 -11.91
N ILE A 214 -9.76 -5.39 -12.14
CA ILE A 214 -10.31 -6.36 -11.22
C ILE A 214 -9.50 -7.64 -11.34
N HIS A 215 -8.68 -7.96 -10.34
CA HIS A 215 -7.85 -9.17 -10.36
C HIS A 215 -8.62 -10.46 -10.06
N THR A 216 -9.72 -10.39 -9.31
CA THR A 216 -10.60 -11.53 -9.00
C THR A 216 -12.04 -11.15 -9.19
N TYR A 217 -12.73 -11.88 -10.07
CA TYR A 217 -14.16 -11.72 -10.24
C TYR A 217 -14.93 -12.46 -9.14
N VAL A 218 -15.69 -11.69 -8.36
CA VAL A 218 -16.69 -12.19 -7.41
C VAL A 218 -18.07 -11.76 -7.88
N LYS A 219 -18.93 -12.72 -8.24
CA LYS A 219 -20.25 -12.47 -8.85
C LYS A 219 -21.08 -11.44 -8.05
N ASP A 220 -21.26 -11.67 -6.75
CA ASP A 220 -22.09 -10.81 -5.88
C ASP A 220 -21.58 -9.37 -5.74
N ARG A 221 -20.29 -9.13 -5.97
CA ARG A 221 -19.70 -7.77 -5.92
C ARG A 221 -19.72 -7.06 -7.27
N HIS A 222 -19.56 -7.79 -8.37
CA HIS A 222 -19.19 -7.19 -9.65
C HIS A 222 -20.28 -7.28 -10.73
N GLU A 223 -21.19 -8.26 -10.67
CA GLU A 223 -22.18 -8.51 -11.72
C GLU A 223 -23.10 -7.30 -11.99
N GLY A 224 -23.37 -6.47 -10.97
CA GLY A 224 -24.22 -5.27 -11.08
C GLY A 224 -23.47 -3.95 -11.24
N VAL A 225 -22.13 -3.93 -11.18
CA VAL A 225 -21.32 -2.70 -11.14
C VAL A 225 -20.57 -2.48 -12.45
N ILE A 226 -20.24 -3.55 -13.18
CA ILE A 226 -19.42 -3.45 -14.39
C ILE A 226 -20.26 -2.98 -15.59
N THR A 227 -19.82 -1.89 -16.21
CA THR A 227 -20.38 -1.43 -17.48
C THR A 227 -19.53 -1.97 -18.63
N PHE A 228 -20.11 -2.82 -19.47
CA PHE A 228 -19.41 -3.38 -20.64
C PHE A 228 -19.43 -2.38 -21.81
N GLY A 229 -18.25 -2.02 -22.33
CA GLY A 229 -18.12 -1.17 -23.52
C GLY A 229 -18.59 -1.84 -24.81
N ASP A 230 -18.71 -1.03 -25.88
CA ASP A 230 -19.19 -1.45 -27.20
C ASP A 230 -18.32 -2.57 -27.85
N LYS A 231 -18.95 -3.35 -28.75
CA LYS A 231 -18.30 -4.45 -29.49
C LYS A 231 -17.07 -3.97 -30.27
N SER A 232 -16.00 -4.77 -30.28
CA SER A 232 -14.81 -4.46 -31.09
C SER A 232 -15.13 -4.42 -32.59
N ARG A 233 -14.49 -3.50 -33.34
CA ARG A 233 -14.78 -3.21 -34.76
C ARG A 233 -14.58 -4.42 -35.71
N VAL A 234 -13.84 -5.45 -35.27
CA VAL A 234 -13.45 -6.62 -36.07
C VAL A 234 -13.95 -7.96 -35.49
N GLY A 235 -14.48 -7.98 -34.26
CA GLY A 235 -14.95 -9.19 -33.58
C GLY A 235 -16.47 -9.33 -33.54
N ARG A 236 -16.97 -10.56 -33.40
CA ARG A 236 -18.40 -10.83 -33.18
C ARG A 236 -18.79 -10.87 -31.68
N GLY A 237 -17.85 -11.24 -30.80
CA GLY A 237 -18.01 -11.32 -29.34
C GLY A 237 -17.33 -10.16 -28.61
N GLY A 238 -18.07 -9.49 -27.72
CA GLY A 238 -17.58 -8.40 -26.85
C GLY A 238 -17.06 -8.92 -25.50
N MET A 239 -16.74 -8.01 -24.58
CA MET A 239 -16.32 -8.40 -23.22
C MET A 239 -17.40 -9.21 -22.49
N THR A 240 -18.67 -8.90 -22.74
CA THR A 240 -19.81 -9.65 -22.20
C THR A 240 -19.77 -11.14 -22.55
N ALA A 241 -19.37 -11.51 -23.77
CA ALA A 241 -19.29 -12.92 -24.17
C ALA A 241 -18.17 -13.66 -23.41
N LYS A 242 -17.00 -13.01 -23.26
CA LYS A 242 -15.88 -13.56 -22.47
C LYS A 242 -16.27 -13.76 -21.00
N VAL A 243 -16.92 -12.77 -20.40
CA VAL A 243 -17.35 -12.86 -19.00
C VAL A 243 -18.42 -13.94 -18.84
N LYS A 244 -19.40 -14.06 -19.74
CA LYS A 244 -20.38 -15.16 -19.70
C LYS A 244 -19.69 -16.53 -19.79
N ALA A 245 -18.76 -16.70 -20.73
CA ALA A 245 -17.98 -17.94 -20.87
C ALA A 245 -17.15 -18.24 -19.62
N ALA A 246 -16.44 -17.25 -19.08
CA ALA A 246 -15.63 -17.39 -17.88
C ALA A 246 -16.46 -17.74 -16.64
N VAL A 247 -17.59 -17.05 -16.45
CA VAL A 247 -18.55 -17.36 -15.37
C VAL A 247 -19.06 -18.79 -15.53
N TYR A 248 -19.46 -19.21 -16.72
CA TYR A 248 -19.99 -20.55 -16.95
C TYR A 248 -18.97 -21.66 -16.64
N SER A 249 -17.76 -21.59 -17.19
CA SER A 249 -16.68 -22.55 -16.89
C SER A 249 -16.28 -22.55 -15.42
N SER A 250 -16.16 -21.37 -14.80
CA SER A 250 -15.80 -21.29 -13.38
C SER A 250 -16.84 -21.94 -12.46
N HIS A 251 -18.14 -21.85 -12.77
CA HIS A 251 -19.18 -22.57 -12.03
C HIS A 251 -19.12 -24.09 -12.23
N ALA A 252 -18.72 -24.55 -13.42
CA ALA A 252 -18.48 -25.96 -13.71
C ALA A 252 -17.22 -26.52 -13.03
N GLY A 253 -16.45 -25.67 -12.34
CA GLY A 253 -15.27 -26.06 -11.57
C GLY A 253 -13.94 -25.85 -12.30
N ILE A 254 -13.95 -25.21 -13.47
CA ILE A 254 -12.74 -24.92 -14.25
C ILE A 254 -12.37 -23.45 -14.02
N PRO A 255 -11.26 -23.14 -13.33
CA PRO A 255 -10.74 -21.78 -13.23
C PRO A 255 -10.57 -21.13 -14.60
N VAL A 256 -10.87 -19.83 -14.70
CA VAL A 256 -10.70 -19.07 -15.94
C VAL A 256 -9.91 -17.80 -15.69
N VAL A 257 -8.95 -17.48 -16.56
CA VAL A 257 -8.24 -16.20 -16.53
C VAL A 257 -8.51 -15.43 -17.82
N ILE A 258 -9.00 -14.19 -17.69
CA ILE A 258 -9.06 -13.24 -18.80
C ILE A 258 -7.82 -12.34 -18.71
N THR A 259 -7.01 -12.31 -19.76
CA THR A 259 -5.78 -11.50 -19.81
C THR A 259 -5.52 -10.96 -21.22
N SER A 260 -4.61 -9.98 -21.33
CA SER A 260 -4.20 -9.43 -22.63
C SER A 260 -3.39 -10.44 -23.43
N GLY A 261 -3.78 -10.65 -24.69
CA GLY A 261 -3.01 -11.39 -25.69
C GLY A 261 -2.02 -10.51 -26.46
N PHE A 262 -1.81 -9.25 -26.05
CA PHE A 262 -0.85 -8.37 -26.72
C PHE A 262 0.54 -8.43 -26.07
N ALA A 263 0.60 -8.81 -24.80
CA ALA A 263 1.85 -9.04 -24.10
C ALA A 263 2.48 -10.38 -24.48
N ALA A 264 3.80 -10.40 -24.61
CA ALA A 264 4.55 -11.54 -25.13
C ALA A 264 4.79 -12.68 -24.12
N ASP A 265 4.43 -12.50 -22.85
CA ASP A 265 4.72 -13.45 -21.76
C ASP A 265 3.55 -13.67 -20.80
N ASN A 266 2.35 -13.16 -21.12
CA ASN A 266 1.20 -13.24 -20.23
C ASN A 266 0.69 -14.67 -20.00
N ILE A 267 0.78 -15.56 -20.99
CA ILE A 267 0.35 -16.95 -20.83
C ILE A 267 1.25 -17.62 -19.79
N ILE A 268 2.56 -17.50 -19.95
CA ILE A 268 3.57 -18.04 -19.03
C ILE A 268 3.43 -17.42 -17.64
N LYS A 269 3.23 -16.10 -17.54
CA LYS A 269 3.02 -15.41 -16.25
C LYS A 269 1.80 -15.94 -15.49
N VAL A 270 0.66 -16.10 -16.18
CA VAL A 270 -0.56 -16.64 -15.58
C VAL A 270 -0.30 -18.05 -15.02
N LEU A 271 0.35 -18.89 -15.81
CA LEU A 271 0.67 -20.28 -15.44
C LEU A 271 1.66 -20.38 -14.28
N ASN A 272 2.60 -19.43 -14.18
CA ASN A 272 3.51 -19.29 -13.05
C ASN A 272 2.88 -18.67 -11.79
N GLY A 273 1.55 -18.53 -11.75
CA GLY A 273 0.84 -17.99 -10.58
C GLY A 273 0.95 -16.47 -10.41
N LYS A 274 1.40 -15.73 -11.43
CA LYS A 274 1.46 -14.26 -11.35
C LYS A 274 0.07 -13.66 -11.46
N CYS A 275 -0.17 -12.62 -10.67
CA CYS A 275 -1.41 -11.85 -10.69
C CYS A 275 -1.51 -10.99 -11.95
N ILE A 276 -1.89 -11.60 -13.08
CA ILE A 276 -2.06 -10.94 -14.38
C ILE A 276 -3.48 -11.18 -14.88
N GLY A 277 -4.17 -10.09 -15.21
CA GLY A 277 -5.56 -10.10 -15.65
C GLY A 277 -6.54 -10.42 -14.52
N THR A 278 -7.66 -11.05 -14.89
CA THR A 278 -8.79 -11.33 -13.99
C THR A 278 -9.04 -12.81 -13.87
N LEU A 279 -8.96 -13.34 -12.64
CA LEU A 279 -9.31 -14.71 -12.30
C LEU A 279 -10.82 -14.86 -12.01
N PHE A 280 -11.42 -15.91 -12.56
CA PHE A 280 -12.76 -16.39 -12.28
C PHE A 280 -12.66 -17.78 -11.65
N HIS A 281 -13.22 -17.94 -10.46
CA HIS A 281 -13.22 -19.22 -9.77
C HIS A 281 -14.47 -19.37 -8.89
N ARG A 282 -15.00 -20.59 -8.76
CA ARG A 282 -16.18 -20.90 -7.93
C ARG A 282 -16.03 -20.44 -6.48
N ASP A 283 -14.85 -20.67 -5.91
CA ASP A 283 -14.49 -20.32 -4.53
C ASP A 283 -13.88 -18.92 -4.38
N ALA A 284 -13.90 -18.08 -5.42
CA ALA A 284 -13.34 -16.73 -5.37
C ALA A 284 -13.87 -15.89 -4.19
N HIS A 285 -15.13 -16.09 -3.82
CA HIS A 285 -15.77 -15.45 -2.66
C HIS A 285 -15.13 -15.80 -1.30
N LYS A 286 -14.39 -16.91 -1.20
CA LYS A 286 -13.67 -17.34 0.02
C LYS A 286 -12.25 -16.78 0.09
N TRP A 287 -11.69 -16.40 -1.06
CA TRP A 287 -10.29 -16.00 -1.21
C TRP A 287 -10.11 -14.49 -1.12
N VAL A 288 -11.13 -13.75 -1.53
CA VAL A 288 -11.23 -12.33 -1.23
C VAL A 288 -11.68 -12.24 0.23
N PRO A 289 -10.87 -11.70 1.15
CA PRO A 289 -11.31 -11.46 2.51
C PRO A 289 -12.63 -10.69 2.50
N GLN A 290 -13.58 -11.08 3.36
CA GLN A 290 -14.67 -10.18 3.75
C GLN A 290 -14.04 -8.95 4.42
N GLY A 291 -13.58 -7.98 3.62
CA GLY A 291 -12.91 -6.80 4.14
C GLY A 291 -11.86 -6.13 3.26
N ASP A 292 -11.35 -6.74 2.17
CA ASP A 292 -10.45 -6.02 1.26
C ASP A 292 -11.26 -5.05 0.40
N ILE A 293 -11.41 -3.89 1.02
CA ILE A 293 -11.78 -2.61 0.50
C ILE A 293 -10.47 -2.00 0.01
N GLY A 294 -10.38 -1.55 -1.24
CA GLY A 294 -9.18 -0.89 -1.73
C GLY A 294 -8.77 0.25 -0.79
N ALA A 295 -7.47 0.54 -0.69
CA ALA A 295 -6.95 1.51 0.26
C ALA A 295 -7.65 2.89 0.18
N HIS A 296 -8.10 3.26 -1.02
CA HIS A 296 -8.96 4.41 -1.28
C HIS A 296 -10.33 4.34 -0.58
N GLU A 297 -11.09 3.25 -0.73
CA GLU A 297 -12.41 3.12 -0.09
C GLU A 297 -12.27 3.03 1.45
N MET A 298 -11.14 2.54 1.99
CA MET A 298 -10.85 2.64 3.43
C MET A 298 -10.72 4.11 3.86
N ALA A 299 -9.97 4.92 3.11
CA ALA A 299 -9.79 6.34 3.40
C ALA A 299 -11.13 7.10 3.34
N VAL A 300 -11.93 6.84 2.31
CA VAL A 300 -13.26 7.45 2.15
C VAL A 300 -14.20 7.01 3.28
N SER A 301 -14.22 5.72 3.62
CA SER A 301 -15.02 5.21 4.74
C SER A 301 -14.63 5.85 6.06
N ALA A 302 -13.32 6.02 6.32
CA ALA A 302 -12.82 6.68 7.51
C ALA A 302 -13.26 8.15 7.58
N ARG A 303 -13.26 8.86 6.44
CA ARG A 303 -13.76 10.24 6.32
C ARG A 303 -15.25 10.36 6.60
N GLU A 304 -16.06 9.44 6.09
CA GLU A 304 -17.51 9.45 6.35
C GLU A 304 -17.82 9.14 7.81
N SER A 305 -17.16 8.12 8.38
CA SER A 305 -17.31 7.77 9.79
C SER A 305 -16.82 8.89 10.72
N SER A 306 -15.75 9.61 10.36
CA SER A 306 -15.27 10.73 11.18
C SER A 306 -16.28 11.88 11.24
N ARG A 307 -16.96 12.20 10.13
CA ARG A 307 -18.05 13.20 10.14
C ARG A 307 -19.19 12.79 11.08
N ARG A 308 -19.54 11.51 11.14
CA ARG A 308 -20.56 10.99 12.09
C ARG A 308 -20.07 11.09 13.53
N LEU A 309 -18.80 10.75 13.79
CA LEU A 309 -18.17 10.90 15.10
C LEU A 309 -18.15 12.36 15.59
N GLN A 310 -17.88 13.30 14.68
CA GLN A 310 -17.88 14.74 14.95
C GLN A 310 -19.25 15.27 15.34
N ALA A 311 -20.31 14.74 14.73
CA ALA A 311 -21.69 15.12 15.02
C ALA A 311 -22.20 14.60 16.39
N MET A 312 -21.46 13.69 17.05
CA MET A 312 -21.86 13.15 18.35
C MET A 312 -21.68 14.18 19.48
N PRO A 313 -22.46 14.06 20.58
CA PRO A 313 -22.18 14.77 21.82
C PRO A 313 -20.82 14.37 22.41
N SER A 314 -20.17 15.31 23.11
CA SER A 314 -18.90 15.11 23.81
C SER A 314 -18.93 13.88 24.72
N GLN A 315 -20.00 13.73 25.50
CA GLN A 315 -20.16 12.66 26.47
C GLN A 315 -20.18 11.28 25.81
N GLU A 316 -20.78 11.17 24.62
CA GLU A 316 -20.80 9.90 23.89
C GLU A 316 -19.42 9.57 23.31
N ARG A 317 -18.66 10.56 22.82
CA ARG A 317 -17.27 10.34 22.40
C ARG A 317 -16.38 9.91 23.56
N SER A 318 -16.50 10.56 24.71
CA SER A 318 -15.79 10.15 25.93
C SER A 318 -16.16 8.73 26.35
N LYS A 319 -17.44 8.35 26.22
CA LYS A 319 -17.89 6.98 26.50
C LYS A 319 -17.20 5.96 25.60
N ILE A 320 -17.02 6.22 24.30
CA ILE A 320 -16.29 5.31 23.39
C ILE A 320 -14.90 5.02 23.94
N LEU A 321 -14.18 6.04 24.42
CA LEU A 321 -12.84 5.86 24.99
C LEU A 321 -12.86 5.03 26.28
N LEU A 322 -13.84 5.25 27.15
CA LEU A 322 -14.01 4.44 28.36
C LEU A 322 -14.30 2.96 28.01
N ASP A 323 -15.19 2.72 27.03
CA ASP A 323 -15.53 1.38 26.55
C ASP A 323 -14.30 0.69 25.92
N VAL A 324 -13.45 1.43 25.21
CA VAL A 324 -12.16 0.92 24.69
C VAL A 324 -11.24 0.52 25.84
N ALA A 325 -11.07 1.38 26.86
CA ALA A 325 -10.21 1.11 28.01
C ALA A 325 -10.65 -0.15 28.77
N ASP A 326 -11.94 -0.29 29.02
CA ASP A 326 -12.54 -1.47 29.67
C ASP A 326 -12.32 -2.74 28.83
N SER A 327 -12.52 -2.64 27.50
CA SER A 327 -12.36 -3.77 26.58
C SER A 327 -10.92 -4.25 26.47
N LEU A 328 -9.94 -3.34 26.52
CA LEU A 328 -8.51 -3.68 26.55
C LEU A 328 -8.15 -4.45 27.82
N GLU A 329 -8.61 -3.99 28.99
CA GLU A 329 -8.37 -4.66 30.27
C GLU A 329 -9.04 -6.04 30.32
N ALA A 330 -10.29 -6.14 29.86
CA ALA A 330 -11.00 -7.42 29.78
C ALA A 330 -10.33 -8.43 28.83
N SER A 331 -9.61 -7.93 27.82
CA SER A 331 -8.96 -8.76 26.78
C SER A 331 -7.45 -8.93 27.01
N GLU A 332 -6.89 -8.51 28.15
CA GLU A 332 -5.44 -8.47 28.39
C GLU A 332 -4.76 -9.82 28.11
N LYS A 333 -5.35 -10.93 28.58
CA LYS A 333 -4.80 -12.27 28.34
C LYS A 333 -4.68 -12.61 26.85
N LEU A 334 -5.65 -12.21 26.05
CA LEU A 334 -5.67 -12.47 24.61
C LEU A 334 -4.65 -11.58 23.89
N ILE A 335 -4.55 -10.31 24.28
CA ILE A 335 -3.57 -9.36 23.72
C ILE A 335 -2.15 -9.87 23.97
N LEU A 336 -1.84 -10.30 25.20
CA LEU A 336 -0.52 -10.81 25.56
C LEU A 336 -0.18 -12.11 24.83
N ALA A 337 -1.16 -13.01 24.63
CA ALA A 337 -0.95 -14.25 23.87
C ALA A 337 -0.59 -13.98 22.40
N GLU A 338 -1.31 -13.08 21.71
CA GLU A 338 -0.98 -12.72 20.33
C GLU A 338 0.34 -11.95 20.22
N ASN A 339 0.66 -11.13 21.23
CA ASN A 339 1.93 -10.42 21.29
C ASN A 339 3.12 -11.37 21.51
N GLU A 340 2.97 -12.37 22.37
CA GLU A 340 3.99 -13.39 22.59
C GLU A 340 4.25 -14.20 21.31
N ALA A 341 3.20 -14.50 20.54
CA ALA A 341 3.34 -15.15 19.23
C ALA A 341 4.13 -14.29 18.23
N ASP A 342 3.82 -12.98 18.11
CA ASP A 342 4.58 -12.05 17.27
C ASP A 342 6.04 -11.92 17.73
N VAL A 343 6.28 -11.82 19.06
CA VAL A 343 7.63 -11.74 19.65
C VAL A 343 8.44 -13.00 19.36
N SER A 344 7.82 -14.19 19.49
CA SER A 344 8.48 -15.46 19.18
C SER A 344 8.83 -15.58 17.70
N GLU A 345 7.89 -15.21 16.81
CA GLU A 345 8.11 -15.20 15.36
C GLU A 345 9.26 -14.24 14.98
N ALA A 346 9.31 -13.05 15.59
CA ALA A 346 10.39 -12.09 15.39
C ALA A 346 11.75 -12.58 15.91
N GLN A 347 11.78 -13.27 17.06
CA GLN A 347 13.02 -13.87 17.57
C GLN A 347 13.54 -14.98 16.64
N GLN A 348 12.65 -15.85 16.16
CA GLN A 348 13.00 -16.92 15.23
C GLN A 348 13.47 -16.39 13.86
N ALA A 349 12.87 -15.30 13.39
CA ALA A 349 13.28 -14.63 12.16
C ALA A 349 14.58 -13.80 12.29
N GLY A 350 15.21 -13.77 13.47
CA GLY A 350 16.52 -13.15 13.69
C GLY A 350 16.49 -11.62 13.75
N TYR A 351 15.36 -11.01 14.13
CA TYR A 351 15.31 -9.55 14.33
C TYR A 351 16.22 -9.09 15.48
N GLU A 352 16.74 -7.87 15.38
CA GLU A 352 17.59 -7.29 16.41
C GLU A 352 16.89 -7.16 17.76
N LYS A 353 17.64 -7.37 18.86
CA LYS A 353 17.11 -7.30 20.23
C LYS A 353 16.38 -5.98 20.53
N ALA A 354 16.87 -4.86 19.99
CA ALA A 354 16.27 -3.55 20.19
C ALA A 354 14.86 -3.45 19.57
N LEU A 355 14.66 -4.06 18.40
CA LEU A 355 13.37 -4.11 17.72
C LEU A 355 12.39 -5.03 18.46
N VAL A 356 12.85 -6.21 18.87
CA VAL A 356 12.04 -7.16 19.66
C VAL A 356 11.60 -6.54 21.00
N SER A 357 12.48 -5.77 21.66
CA SER A 357 12.17 -5.06 22.90
C SER A 357 11.05 -4.02 22.73
N ARG A 358 10.97 -3.36 21.56
CA ARG A 358 9.88 -2.42 21.23
C ARG A 358 8.57 -3.13 20.90
N LEU A 359 8.66 -4.33 20.32
CA LEU A 359 7.51 -5.16 19.95
C LEU A 359 6.82 -5.77 21.19
N ALA A 360 7.60 -6.15 22.20
CA ALA A 360 7.10 -6.84 23.39
C ALA A 360 6.29 -5.91 24.32
N LEU A 361 5.07 -6.33 24.66
CA LEU A 361 4.23 -5.69 25.67
C LEU A 361 4.58 -6.22 27.06
N LYS A 362 5.19 -5.37 27.88
CA LYS A 362 5.55 -5.71 29.27
C LYS A 362 4.31 -5.84 30.17
N PRO A 363 4.39 -6.61 31.27
CA PRO A 363 3.32 -6.65 32.27
C PRO A 363 2.92 -5.25 32.74
N GLY A 364 1.61 -5.01 32.88
CA GLY A 364 1.06 -3.71 33.27
C GLY A 364 0.98 -2.66 32.14
N LYS A 365 1.55 -2.93 30.96
CA LYS A 365 1.46 -2.01 29.81
C LYS A 365 0.03 -1.80 29.35
N VAL A 366 -0.81 -2.85 29.33
CA VAL A 366 -2.23 -2.75 28.95
C VAL A 366 -2.98 -1.83 29.93
N SER A 367 -2.82 -2.04 31.25
CA SER A 367 -3.41 -1.16 32.26
C SER A 367 -2.91 0.29 32.15
N SER A 368 -1.61 0.50 31.88
CA SER A 368 -1.07 1.84 31.64
C SER A 368 -1.70 2.52 30.43
N LEU A 369 -1.93 1.78 29.34
CA LEU A 369 -2.61 2.30 28.15
C LEU A 369 -4.07 2.64 28.48
N SER A 370 -4.80 1.75 29.15
CA SER A 370 -6.18 2.00 29.55
C SER A 370 -6.31 3.24 30.45
N ASN A 371 -5.40 3.45 31.39
CA ASN A 371 -5.37 4.66 32.21
C ASN A 371 -5.13 5.93 31.37
N ALA A 372 -4.22 5.89 30.40
CA ALA A 372 -4.00 7.02 29.49
C ALA A 372 -5.26 7.34 28.65
N ILE A 373 -6.00 6.31 28.20
CA ILE A 373 -7.27 6.48 27.49
C ILE A 373 -8.32 7.14 28.38
N ARG A 374 -8.42 6.73 29.67
CA ARG A 374 -9.33 7.36 30.63
C ARG A 374 -8.98 8.82 30.89
N MET A 375 -7.69 9.18 30.92
CA MET A 375 -7.27 10.58 30.98
C MET A 375 -7.75 11.37 29.75
N LEU A 376 -7.63 10.82 28.54
CA LEU A 376 -8.15 11.45 27.33
C LEU A 376 -9.69 11.54 27.32
N ALA A 377 -10.39 10.57 27.91
CA ALA A 377 -11.85 10.62 28.03
C ALA A 377 -12.32 11.76 28.95
N ASN A 378 -11.54 12.06 29.99
CA ASN A 378 -11.86 13.07 31.01
C ASN A 378 -11.40 14.49 30.67
N MET A 379 -10.67 14.70 29.58
CA MET A 379 -10.24 16.04 29.18
C MET A 379 -11.42 16.89 28.70
N GLU A 380 -11.28 18.22 28.77
CA GLU A 380 -12.25 19.16 28.21
C GLU A 380 -12.53 18.89 26.72
N GLU A 381 -13.73 19.21 26.26
CA GLU A 381 -14.12 18.95 24.87
C GLU A 381 -13.23 19.71 23.88
N PRO A 382 -12.43 18.99 23.06
CA PRO A 382 -11.50 19.63 22.14
C PRO A 382 -12.18 20.15 20.88
N ILE A 383 -13.34 19.60 20.46
CA ILE A 383 -14.01 19.96 19.20
C ILE A 383 -15.03 21.07 19.43
N GLY A 384 -15.02 22.11 18.58
CA GLY A 384 -15.98 23.21 18.65
C GLY A 384 -15.69 24.22 19.75
N ARG A 385 -14.47 24.22 20.31
CA ARG A 385 -14.04 25.21 21.31
C ARG A 385 -13.89 26.57 20.64
N VAL A 386 -14.59 27.57 21.15
CA VAL A 386 -14.43 28.97 20.69
C VAL A 386 -13.06 29.49 21.10
N LEU A 387 -12.23 29.80 20.11
CA LEU A 387 -10.88 30.35 20.28
C LEU A 387 -10.90 31.88 20.26
N THR A 388 -11.70 32.46 19.37
CA THR A 388 -11.93 33.91 19.29
C THR A 388 -13.37 34.18 18.92
N LYS A 389 -13.98 35.21 19.51
CA LYS A 389 -15.35 35.64 19.24
C LYS A 389 -15.37 37.15 19.10
N THR A 390 -15.84 37.65 17.96
CA THR A 390 -15.82 39.08 17.64
C THR A 390 -17.15 39.49 17.02
N GLU A 391 -17.79 40.53 17.53
CA GLU A 391 -18.93 41.17 16.86
C GLU A 391 -18.38 42.17 15.83
N LEU A 392 -18.61 41.93 14.54
CA LEU A 392 -18.09 42.79 13.47
C LEU A 392 -19.07 43.94 13.14
N SER A 393 -20.36 43.71 13.35
CA SER A 393 -21.44 44.70 13.28
C SER A 393 -22.60 44.23 14.15
N GLU A 394 -23.61 45.08 14.39
CA GLU A 394 -24.77 44.76 15.23
C GLU A 394 -25.39 43.41 14.85
N GLY A 395 -25.28 42.43 15.76
CA GLY A 395 -25.80 41.08 15.58
C GLY A 395 -25.00 40.15 14.64
N PHE A 396 -23.88 40.60 14.07
CA PHE A 396 -23.02 39.81 13.19
C PHE A 396 -21.78 39.32 13.95
N ILE A 397 -21.86 38.08 14.44
CA ILE A 397 -20.88 37.51 15.37
C ILE A 397 -20.00 36.52 14.60
N LEU A 398 -18.71 36.84 14.49
CA LEU A 398 -17.70 35.95 13.93
C LEU A 398 -17.03 35.14 15.04
N GLU A 399 -17.10 33.81 14.95
CA GLU A 399 -16.47 32.87 15.89
C GLU A 399 -15.43 32.00 15.17
N LYS A 400 -14.22 31.92 15.72
CA LYS A 400 -13.20 30.94 15.31
C LYS A 400 -13.27 29.78 16.29
N MET A 401 -13.53 28.58 15.79
CA MET A 401 -13.64 27.38 16.62
C MET A 401 -12.61 26.33 16.23
N SER A 402 -12.21 25.48 17.18
CA SER A 402 -11.46 24.26 16.88
C SER A 402 -12.30 23.26 16.08
N SER A 403 -11.66 22.56 15.15
CA SER A 403 -12.28 21.56 14.28
C SER A 403 -11.28 20.43 14.04
N PRO A 404 -11.69 19.17 13.85
CA PRO A 404 -10.74 18.10 13.50
C PRO A 404 -10.11 18.34 12.15
N LEU A 405 -8.94 17.73 11.92
CA LEU A 405 -8.25 17.78 10.62
C LEU A 405 -9.05 17.06 9.53
N GLY A 406 -9.56 15.86 9.81
CA GLY A 406 -10.29 15.02 8.86
C GLY A 406 -9.87 13.56 8.96
N VAL A 407 -9.01 13.09 8.06
CA VAL A 407 -8.46 11.73 8.03
C VAL A 407 -6.95 11.74 8.21
N LEU A 408 -6.47 10.89 9.12
CA LEU A 408 -5.06 10.71 9.43
C LEU A 408 -4.55 9.39 8.86
N LEU A 409 -3.38 9.39 8.24
CA LEU A 409 -2.64 8.17 7.89
C LEU A 409 -1.41 8.05 8.78
N ILE A 410 -1.35 7.01 9.61
CA ILE A 410 -0.27 6.86 10.58
C ILE A 410 0.47 5.55 10.32
N ILE A 411 1.75 5.69 9.97
CA ILE A 411 2.63 4.60 9.56
C ILE A 411 3.67 4.41 10.66
N PHE A 412 3.67 3.27 11.33
CA PHE A 412 4.51 3.03 12.50
C PHE A 412 5.19 1.66 12.48
N GLU A 413 6.38 1.60 13.07
CA GLU A 413 7.21 0.38 13.17
C GLU A 413 7.14 -0.22 14.59
N SER A 414 7.16 -1.56 14.70
CA SER A 414 7.45 -2.40 15.89
C SER A 414 7.00 -1.86 17.25
N ARG A 415 5.87 -1.15 17.32
CA ARG A 415 5.34 -0.50 18.53
C ARG A 415 3.83 -0.68 18.58
N PRO A 416 3.35 -1.86 19.04
CA PRO A 416 1.92 -2.12 19.11
C PRO A 416 1.18 -1.21 20.12
N ASP A 417 1.88 -0.69 21.13
CA ASP A 417 1.32 0.28 22.07
C ASP A 417 0.96 1.63 21.42
N ALA A 418 1.71 2.03 20.39
CA ALA A 418 1.41 3.24 19.62
C ALA A 418 0.04 3.15 18.94
N LEU A 419 -0.37 1.97 18.45
CA LEU A 419 -1.68 1.77 17.80
C LEU A 419 -2.81 2.25 18.71
N VAL A 420 -2.79 1.83 19.97
CA VAL A 420 -3.82 2.15 20.97
C VAL A 420 -3.83 3.65 21.27
N GLN A 421 -2.66 4.26 21.47
CA GLN A 421 -2.54 5.70 21.74
C GLN A 421 -3.07 6.53 20.57
N ILE A 422 -2.65 6.20 19.35
CA ILE A 422 -3.03 6.90 18.13
C ILE A 422 -4.53 6.79 17.88
N ALA A 423 -5.10 5.59 18.00
CA ALA A 423 -6.54 5.37 17.85
C ALA A 423 -7.34 6.20 18.85
N SER A 424 -6.89 6.24 20.12
CA SER A 424 -7.57 6.98 21.18
C SER A 424 -7.50 8.49 20.95
N LEU A 425 -6.36 9.01 20.49
CA LEU A 425 -6.20 10.41 20.09
C LEU A 425 -7.10 10.76 18.90
N ALA A 426 -7.19 9.90 17.88
CA ALA A 426 -8.05 10.11 16.72
C ALA A 426 -9.54 10.14 17.11
N ILE A 427 -9.99 9.21 17.96
CA ILE A 427 -11.36 9.20 18.49
C ILE A 427 -11.64 10.48 19.27
N ARG A 428 -10.74 10.88 20.19
CA ARG A 428 -10.94 12.07 21.03
C ARG A 428 -10.97 13.36 20.21
N SER A 429 -10.13 13.46 19.20
CA SER A 429 -10.03 14.60 18.29
C SER A 429 -11.02 14.56 17.13
N GLY A 430 -11.87 13.53 17.01
CA GLY A 430 -12.90 13.47 15.96
C GLY A 430 -12.37 13.18 14.55
N ASN A 431 -11.20 12.56 14.44
CA ASN A 431 -10.56 12.24 13.17
C ASN A 431 -10.84 10.79 12.73
N GLY A 432 -10.91 10.58 11.41
CA GLY A 432 -10.83 9.26 10.80
C GLY A 432 -9.38 8.81 10.75
N LEU A 433 -9.14 7.51 10.76
CA LEU A 433 -7.78 6.99 10.94
C LEU A 433 -7.50 5.79 10.05
N LEU A 434 -6.37 5.84 9.36
CA LEU A 434 -5.74 4.70 8.70
C LEU A 434 -4.43 4.39 9.41
N LEU A 435 -4.27 3.13 9.80
CA LEU A 435 -3.10 2.64 10.53
C LEU A 435 -2.34 1.65 9.66
N LYS A 436 -1.03 1.87 9.54
CA LYS A 436 -0.11 0.90 8.97
C LYS A 436 0.98 0.57 9.97
N GLY A 437 0.82 -0.57 10.64
CA GLY A 437 1.86 -1.13 11.52
C GLY A 437 2.91 -1.92 10.75
N GLY A 438 4.03 -2.21 11.40
CA GLY A 438 5.05 -3.13 10.89
C GLY A 438 4.55 -4.57 10.81
N LYS A 439 5.16 -5.37 9.90
CA LYS A 439 4.75 -6.75 9.62
C LYS A 439 5.01 -7.69 10.79
N GLU A 440 6.00 -7.36 11.61
CA GLU A 440 6.42 -8.07 12.82
C GLU A 440 5.39 -7.98 13.96
N ALA A 441 4.48 -7.00 13.93
CA ALA A 441 3.44 -6.81 14.94
C ALA A 441 2.04 -7.16 14.41
N ARG A 442 1.96 -8.00 13.37
CA ARG A 442 0.72 -8.22 12.61
C ARG A 442 -0.40 -8.77 13.50
N ARG A 443 -0.13 -9.78 14.32
CA ARG A 443 -1.16 -10.42 15.15
C ARG A 443 -1.63 -9.47 16.26
N THR A 444 -0.66 -8.83 16.92
CA THR A 444 -0.90 -7.85 17.98
C THR A 444 -1.73 -6.67 17.46
N ASN A 445 -1.37 -6.13 16.30
CA ASN A 445 -2.10 -5.00 15.70
C ASN A 445 -3.52 -5.40 15.29
N ALA A 446 -3.71 -6.60 14.74
CA ALA A 446 -5.02 -7.10 14.35
C ALA A 446 -5.96 -7.27 15.56
N ILE A 447 -5.46 -7.84 16.67
CA ILE A 447 -6.29 -8.01 17.87
C ILE A 447 -6.62 -6.68 18.54
N LEU A 448 -5.65 -5.76 18.65
CA LEU A 448 -5.88 -4.42 19.21
C LEU A 448 -6.88 -3.62 18.36
N HIS A 449 -6.71 -3.64 17.04
CA HIS A 449 -7.63 -3.00 16.10
C HIS A 449 -9.05 -3.55 16.24
N LYS A 450 -9.20 -4.87 16.32
CA LYS A 450 -10.50 -5.53 16.52
C LYS A 450 -11.17 -5.09 17.82
N ILE A 451 -10.43 -5.07 18.94
CA ILE A 451 -10.95 -4.65 20.25
C ILE A 451 -11.44 -3.19 20.18
N ILE A 452 -10.61 -2.29 19.65
CA ILE A 452 -10.92 -0.86 19.59
C ILE A 452 -12.14 -0.62 18.69
N THR A 453 -12.16 -1.19 17.48
CA THR A 453 -13.26 -0.99 16.54
C THR A 453 -14.58 -1.60 17.00
N SER A 454 -14.53 -2.67 17.80
CA SER A 454 -15.74 -3.29 18.38
C SER A 454 -16.40 -2.41 19.44
N ALA A 455 -15.65 -1.51 20.10
CA ALA A 455 -16.18 -0.52 21.03
C ALA A 455 -16.81 0.70 20.34
N ILE A 456 -16.59 0.88 19.02
CA ILE A 456 -17.18 2.00 18.26
C ILE A 456 -18.65 1.68 17.95
N PRO A 457 -19.59 2.59 18.28
CA PRO A 457 -21.01 2.35 18.03
C PRO A 457 -21.32 2.31 16.53
N LYS A 458 -22.32 1.49 16.16
CA LYS A 458 -22.77 1.33 14.77
C LYS A 458 -23.20 2.64 14.12
N SER A 459 -23.63 3.64 14.90
CA SER A 459 -24.01 4.98 14.42
C SER A 459 -22.84 5.74 13.78
N VAL A 460 -21.61 5.53 14.27
CA VAL A 460 -20.39 6.06 13.66
C VAL A 460 -19.97 5.19 12.47
N GLY A 461 -20.10 3.88 12.64
CA GLY A 461 -19.69 2.86 11.68
C GLY A 461 -18.33 2.27 12.01
N GLY A 462 -18.20 0.95 11.86
CA GLY A 462 -16.99 0.20 12.24
C GLY A 462 -15.76 0.48 11.37
N ARG A 463 -15.86 1.38 10.39
CA ARG A 463 -14.77 1.75 9.46
C ARG A 463 -14.13 3.10 9.79
N LEU A 464 -14.39 3.68 10.96
CA LEU A 464 -13.69 4.88 11.43
C LEU A 464 -12.17 4.71 11.43
N ILE A 465 -11.72 3.49 11.81
CA ILE A 465 -10.32 3.12 11.91
C ILE A 465 -10.06 1.96 10.95
N GLY A 466 -9.30 2.21 9.88
CA GLY A 466 -8.82 1.19 8.94
C GLY A 466 -7.44 0.68 9.31
N LEU A 467 -7.22 -0.64 9.24
CA LEU A 467 -5.90 -1.26 9.41
C LEU A 467 -5.38 -1.73 8.05
N VAL A 468 -4.39 -1.01 7.52
CA VAL A 468 -3.71 -1.33 6.26
C VAL A 468 -2.80 -2.52 6.51
N THR A 469 -3.05 -3.64 5.81
CA THR A 469 -2.30 -4.89 6.06
C THR A 469 -1.15 -5.11 5.08
N SER A 470 -1.26 -4.60 3.84
CA SER A 470 -0.19 -4.67 2.85
C SER A 470 0.74 -3.45 2.87
N ARG A 471 2.03 -3.65 2.53
CA ARG A 471 2.97 -2.56 2.26
C ARG A 471 2.75 -1.95 0.87
N GLU A 472 2.25 -2.74 -0.08
CA GLU A 472 1.99 -2.32 -1.46
C GLU A 472 0.89 -1.25 -1.55
N GLU A 473 0.04 -1.13 -0.53
CA GLU A 473 -1.01 -0.10 -0.45
C GLU A 473 -0.49 1.29 -0.03
N ILE A 474 0.70 1.39 0.57
CA ILE A 474 1.24 2.66 1.08
C ILE A 474 1.43 3.70 -0.03
N PRO A 475 2.05 3.38 -1.19
CA PRO A 475 2.21 4.33 -2.28
C PRO A 475 0.87 4.87 -2.81
N GLU A 476 -0.18 4.04 -2.85
CA GLU A 476 -1.51 4.49 -3.26
C GLU A 476 -2.13 5.44 -2.23
N LEU A 477 -2.08 5.08 -0.94
CA LEU A 477 -2.55 5.96 0.14
C LEU A 477 -1.83 7.32 0.15
N LEU A 478 -0.53 7.33 -0.12
CA LEU A 478 0.26 8.57 -0.16
C LEU A 478 -0.08 9.49 -1.35
N LYS A 479 -0.86 9.02 -2.33
CA LYS A 479 -1.38 9.84 -3.43
C LYS A 479 -2.75 10.46 -3.14
N LEU A 480 -3.41 10.07 -2.05
CA LEU A 480 -4.78 10.50 -1.74
C LEU A 480 -4.82 11.85 -1.01
N ASP A 481 -4.21 12.89 -1.58
CA ASP A 481 -4.21 14.26 -1.01
C ASP A 481 -5.58 14.96 -1.08
N ASP A 482 -6.57 14.32 -1.71
CA ASP A 482 -7.98 14.72 -1.71
C ASP A 482 -8.78 14.15 -0.52
N VAL A 483 -8.33 13.03 0.06
CA VAL A 483 -9.03 12.31 1.16
C VAL A 483 -8.27 12.30 2.48
N ILE A 484 -6.95 12.20 2.45
CA ILE A 484 -6.10 12.12 3.65
C ILE A 484 -5.50 13.49 3.94
N ASP A 485 -5.73 13.98 5.15
CA ASP A 485 -5.42 15.36 5.53
C ASP A 485 -4.05 15.48 6.23
N LEU A 486 -3.53 14.40 6.83
CA LEU A 486 -2.23 14.38 7.49
C LEU A 486 -1.61 12.98 7.50
N VAL A 487 -0.30 12.89 7.20
CA VAL A 487 0.49 11.67 7.37
C VAL A 487 1.44 11.81 8.56
N ILE A 488 1.50 10.81 9.43
CA ILE A 488 2.42 10.77 10.58
C ILE A 488 3.28 9.49 10.52
N PRO A 489 4.54 9.58 10.06
CA PRO A 489 5.48 8.48 10.17
C PRO A 489 6.09 8.39 11.57
N ARG A 490 6.03 7.21 12.18
CA ARG A 490 6.63 6.87 13.49
C ARG A 490 7.59 5.70 13.34
N GLY A 491 8.83 6.02 12.98
CA GLY A 491 9.87 5.02 12.75
C GLY A 491 11.21 5.65 12.46
N SER A 492 12.05 4.93 11.73
CA SER A 492 13.40 5.40 11.36
C SER A 492 13.41 6.70 10.53
N ASN A 493 14.51 7.46 10.63
CA ASN A 493 14.78 8.68 9.86
C ASN A 493 14.62 8.45 8.34
N LYS A 494 15.00 7.25 7.88
CA LYS A 494 14.83 6.79 6.49
C LYS A 494 13.36 6.68 6.09
N LEU A 495 12.52 6.07 6.93
CA LEU A 495 11.08 5.97 6.69
C LEU A 495 10.44 7.35 6.57
N VAL A 496 10.73 8.23 7.53
CA VAL A 496 10.20 9.61 7.56
C VAL A 496 10.60 10.36 6.29
N SER A 497 11.88 10.31 5.92
CA SER A 497 12.41 11.00 4.74
C SER A 497 11.82 10.45 3.43
N GLN A 498 11.64 9.13 3.34
CA GLN A 498 11.02 8.49 2.18
C GLN A 498 9.56 8.94 2.01
N ILE A 499 8.78 8.97 3.09
CA ILE A 499 7.38 9.41 3.07
C ILE A 499 7.29 10.87 2.68
N LYS A 500 8.09 11.75 3.29
CA LYS A 500 8.15 13.18 2.94
C LYS A 500 8.43 13.43 1.46
N ALA A 501 9.26 12.59 0.83
CA ALA A 501 9.58 12.71 -0.60
C ALA A 501 8.50 12.14 -1.54
N SER A 502 7.57 11.34 -1.01
CA SER A 502 6.66 10.50 -1.81
C SER A 502 5.19 10.96 -1.77
N THR A 503 4.86 12.03 -1.04
CA THR A 503 3.48 12.51 -0.90
C THR A 503 3.37 14.03 -0.97
N LYS A 504 2.20 14.50 -1.41
CA LYS A 504 1.77 15.91 -1.30
C LYS A 504 1.00 16.19 -0.01
N ILE A 505 0.54 15.14 0.67
CA ILE A 505 -0.18 15.25 1.93
C ILE A 505 0.78 15.87 2.97
N PRO A 506 0.34 16.81 3.82
CA PRO A 506 1.16 17.30 4.91
C PRO A 506 1.71 16.17 5.78
N VAL A 507 3.01 16.21 6.08
CA VAL A 507 3.68 15.19 6.89
C VAL A 507 4.14 15.79 8.21
N LEU A 508 3.65 15.24 9.32
CA LEU A 508 4.05 15.64 10.67
C LEU A 508 4.97 14.58 11.29
N GLY A 509 6.16 15.01 11.71
CA GLY A 509 7.14 14.17 12.38
C GLY A 509 8.55 14.74 12.30
N HIS A 510 9.44 14.22 13.12
CA HIS A 510 10.86 14.58 13.11
C HIS A 510 11.67 13.59 12.26
N ALA A 511 12.68 14.10 11.56
CA ALA A 511 13.59 13.26 10.78
C ALA A 511 14.86 12.90 11.55
N ASP A 512 15.28 13.68 12.54
CA ASP A 512 16.47 13.43 13.37
C ASP A 512 16.16 13.85 14.82
N GLY A 513 16.91 13.30 15.79
CA GLY A 513 16.75 13.53 17.24
C GLY A 513 18.02 14.04 17.95
N ILE A 514 18.78 14.93 17.32
CA ILE A 514 20.05 15.44 17.88
C ILE A 514 19.74 16.52 18.92
N CYS A 515 19.87 16.13 20.19
CA CYS A 515 19.58 16.94 21.37
C CYS A 515 20.86 17.34 22.11
N HIS A 516 20.90 18.55 22.65
CA HIS A 516 22.05 19.09 23.38
C HIS A 516 21.73 19.29 24.86
N VAL A 517 22.76 19.09 25.69
CA VAL A 517 22.77 19.60 27.07
C VAL A 517 23.96 20.54 27.21
N TYR A 518 23.70 21.78 27.62
CA TYR A 518 24.73 22.79 27.88
C TYR A 518 24.96 22.95 29.38
N VAL A 519 26.20 22.76 29.82
CA VAL A 519 26.63 22.97 31.20
C VAL A 519 27.36 24.31 31.29
N ASP A 520 26.69 25.29 31.87
CA ASP A 520 27.22 26.64 32.09
C ASP A 520 28.25 26.69 33.22
N LYS A 521 29.10 27.72 33.26
CA LYS A 521 30.10 27.91 34.31
C LYS A 521 29.52 28.00 35.73
N SER A 522 28.28 28.47 35.87
CA SER A 522 27.60 28.56 37.17
C SER A 522 26.80 27.31 37.54
N ALA A 523 26.88 26.25 36.74
CA ALA A 523 26.13 25.02 36.97
C ALA A 523 26.48 24.37 38.32
N ASN A 524 25.45 23.91 39.03
CA ASN A 524 25.63 22.94 40.10
C ASN A 524 26.09 21.61 39.51
N MET A 525 27.35 21.24 39.71
CA MET A 525 27.94 20.06 39.07
C MET A 525 27.30 18.73 39.50
N GLU A 526 26.77 18.63 40.72
CA GLU A 526 26.04 17.42 41.16
C GLU A 526 24.68 17.30 40.48
N MET A 527 24.03 18.43 40.18
CA MET A 527 22.84 18.46 39.34
C MET A 527 23.19 18.12 37.88
N ALA A 528 24.28 18.68 37.37
CA ALA A 528 24.75 18.43 36.01
C ALA A 528 25.01 16.94 35.76
N LYS A 529 25.68 16.25 36.68
CA LYS A 529 25.89 14.79 36.62
C LYS A 529 24.58 14.03 36.48
N ARG A 530 23.61 14.27 37.38
CA ARG A 530 22.32 13.58 37.37
C ARG A 530 21.56 13.81 36.06
N ILE A 531 21.49 15.05 35.60
CA ILE A 531 20.75 15.41 34.38
C ILE A 531 21.41 14.82 33.14
N VAL A 532 22.72 14.95 32.99
CA VAL A 532 23.46 14.45 31.81
C VAL A 532 23.40 12.92 31.73
N LEU A 533 23.55 12.24 32.86
CA LEU A 533 23.42 10.78 32.92
C LEU A 533 22.01 10.32 32.56
N ASP A 534 20.97 10.94 33.12
CA ASP A 534 19.58 10.63 32.77
C ASP A 534 19.34 10.87 31.27
N ALA A 535 19.77 12.02 30.76
CA ALA A 535 19.58 12.42 29.38
C ALA A 535 20.20 11.45 28.36
N LYS A 536 21.31 10.77 28.69
CA LYS A 536 21.96 9.79 27.79
C LYS A 536 21.62 8.34 28.10
N THR A 537 21.55 7.95 29.36
CA THR A 537 21.58 6.53 29.78
C THR A 537 20.22 5.92 30.10
N ASP A 538 19.18 6.73 30.35
CA ASP A 538 17.81 6.23 30.61
C ASP A 538 17.28 5.40 29.42
N TYR A 539 17.28 5.99 28.23
CA TYR A 539 16.88 5.31 27.00
C TYR A 539 17.67 5.84 25.80
N PRO A 540 18.89 5.31 25.54
CA PRO A 540 19.82 5.89 24.56
C PRO A 540 19.33 5.89 23.10
N ALA A 541 18.33 5.07 22.78
CA ALA A 541 17.73 4.98 21.45
C ALA A 541 16.48 5.89 21.27
N ALA A 542 16.15 6.71 22.28
CA ALA A 542 15.07 7.69 22.18
C ALA A 542 15.51 8.91 21.36
N CYS A 543 14.62 9.50 20.56
CA CYS A 543 14.94 10.70 19.77
C CYS A 543 15.16 11.97 20.59
N ASN A 544 14.91 11.92 21.91
CA ASN A 544 15.18 13.01 22.84
C ASN A 544 16.35 12.70 23.80
N ALA A 545 17.12 11.64 23.54
CA ALA A 545 18.34 11.36 24.27
C ALA A 545 19.40 12.42 23.94
N MET A 546 20.23 12.82 24.91
CA MET A 546 21.34 13.72 24.66
C MET A 546 22.31 13.08 23.66
N GLU A 547 22.64 13.78 22.59
CA GLU A 547 23.63 13.35 21.60
C GLU A 547 24.93 14.18 21.72
N THR A 548 24.82 15.43 22.15
CA THR A 548 25.95 16.34 22.35
C THR A 548 25.90 17.02 23.72
N LEU A 549 27.00 16.95 24.46
CA LEU A 549 27.25 17.68 25.70
C LEU A 549 28.12 18.90 25.41
N LEU A 550 27.57 20.09 25.61
CA LEU A 550 28.29 21.36 25.50
C LEU A 550 28.75 21.80 26.88
N VAL A 551 30.00 22.20 27.02
CA VAL A 551 30.58 22.58 28.32
C VAL A 551 31.24 23.94 28.21
N HIS A 552 30.93 24.84 29.15
CA HIS A 552 31.57 26.15 29.23
C HIS A 552 33.08 26.01 29.49
N LYS A 553 33.92 26.79 28.78
CA LYS A 553 35.40 26.73 28.86
C LYS A 553 35.99 26.80 30.27
N GLU A 554 35.39 27.58 31.16
CA GLU A 554 35.84 27.75 32.54
C GLU A 554 35.72 26.45 33.36
N LEU A 555 34.92 25.48 32.93
CA LEU A 555 34.80 24.19 33.59
C LEU A 555 35.92 23.21 33.26
N ILE A 556 36.78 23.50 32.26
CA ILE A 556 37.87 22.60 31.83
C ILE A 556 38.82 22.27 32.99
N GLU A 557 39.18 23.28 33.78
CA GLU A 557 40.13 23.13 34.88
C GLU A 557 39.46 22.65 36.17
N THR A 558 38.14 22.50 36.17
CA THR A 558 37.39 22.06 37.35
C THR A 558 37.41 20.53 37.46
N ARG A 559 37.44 20.03 38.70
CA ARG A 559 37.28 18.58 38.96
C ARG A 559 35.92 18.05 38.47
N GLY A 560 34.90 18.90 38.46
CA GLY A 560 33.53 18.52 38.11
C GLY A 560 33.39 17.97 36.68
N LEU A 561 34.08 18.56 35.69
CA LEU A 561 34.04 18.07 34.31
C LEU A 561 34.68 16.68 34.19
N ASN A 562 35.85 16.49 34.81
CA ASN A 562 36.54 15.20 34.80
C ASN A 562 35.70 14.10 35.46
N GLU A 563 35.07 14.41 36.59
CA GLU A 563 34.17 13.48 37.28
C GLU A 563 32.95 13.11 36.40
N LEU A 564 32.34 14.10 35.73
CA LEU A 564 31.22 13.87 34.82
C LEU A 564 31.59 12.93 33.65
N ILE A 565 32.74 13.18 33.01
CA ILE A 565 33.26 12.36 31.91
C ILE A 565 33.53 10.92 32.38
N VAL A 566 34.19 10.78 33.53
CA VAL A 566 34.49 9.46 34.12
C VAL A 566 33.19 8.71 34.44
N GLU A 567 32.18 9.39 34.97
CA GLU A 567 30.91 8.76 35.31
C GLU A 567 30.16 8.26 34.06
N LEU A 568 30.16 9.04 32.98
CA LEU A 568 29.64 8.60 31.67
C LEU A 568 30.39 7.36 31.15
N GLN A 569 31.73 7.34 31.25
CA GLN A 569 32.54 6.18 30.85
C GLN A 569 32.27 4.95 31.72
N ILE A 570 32.10 5.10 33.03
CA ILE A 570 31.73 4.01 33.96
C ILE A 570 30.37 3.41 33.57
N LYS A 571 29.43 4.24 33.08
CA LYS A 571 28.14 3.79 32.54
C LYS A 571 28.23 3.20 31.12
N GLY A 572 29.43 3.08 30.56
CA GLY A 572 29.67 2.49 29.25
C GLY A 572 29.40 3.43 28.07
N VAL A 573 29.31 4.74 28.30
CA VAL A 573 29.11 5.73 27.24
C VAL A 573 30.43 5.96 26.50
N ALA A 574 30.45 5.72 25.19
CA ALA A 574 31.57 6.07 24.33
C ALA A 574 31.58 7.57 24.05
N ILE A 575 32.66 8.25 24.43
CA ILE A 575 32.78 9.70 24.35
C ILE A 575 33.65 10.09 23.16
N PHE A 576 33.11 10.97 22.31
CA PHE A 576 33.83 11.57 21.19
C PHE A 576 33.97 13.07 21.41
N GLY A 577 35.12 13.65 21.11
CA GLY A 577 35.33 15.09 21.22
C GLY A 577 35.03 15.81 19.93
N GLY A 578 34.35 16.94 19.98
CA GLY A 578 34.46 17.93 18.91
C GLY A 578 35.87 18.52 18.84
N PRO A 579 36.21 19.36 17.85
CA PRO A 579 37.57 19.85 17.63
C PRO A 579 38.31 20.35 18.89
N ARG A 580 37.63 21.12 19.75
CA ARG A 580 38.26 21.70 20.94
C ARG A 580 38.34 20.69 22.07
N ALA A 581 37.25 19.96 22.35
CA ALA A 581 37.23 18.91 23.36
C ALA A 581 38.21 17.75 23.06
N SER A 582 38.32 17.31 21.80
CA SER A 582 39.25 16.24 21.40
C SER A 582 40.70 16.61 21.69
N SER A 583 41.09 17.85 21.38
CA SER A 583 42.43 18.37 21.62
C SER A 583 42.74 18.52 23.12
N ILE A 584 41.78 19.03 23.90
CA ILE A 584 41.97 19.36 25.32
C ILE A 584 41.88 18.11 26.21
N LEU A 585 40.90 17.24 25.96
CA LEU A 585 40.62 16.07 26.79
C LEU A 585 41.32 14.80 26.29
N ASN A 586 42.03 14.88 25.15
CA ASN A 586 42.71 13.76 24.50
C ASN A 586 41.78 12.55 24.25
N ILE A 587 40.59 12.84 23.71
CA ILE A 587 39.56 11.85 23.34
C ILE A 587 39.40 11.77 21.82
N PRO A 588 38.93 10.63 21.26
CA PRO A 588 38.76 10.47 19.82
C PRO A 588 37.84 11.54 19.23
N GLN A 589 38.23 12.13 18.10
CA GLN A 589 37.42 13.15 17.45
C GLN A 589 36.12 12.57 16.87
N ALA A 590 35.00 13.27 17.06
CA ALA A 590 33.73 12.93 16.45
C ALA A 590 33.80 13.08 14.93
N ARG A 591 33.17 12.15 14.19
CA ARG A 591 33.14 12.19 12.71
C ARG A 591 32.36 13.38 12.16
N SER A 592 31.34 13.80 12.89
CA SER A 592 30.46 14.91 12.58
C SER A 592 29.89 15.44 13.90
N LEU A 593 29.75 16.75 14.03
CA LEU A 593 28.99 17.36 15.12
C LEU A 593 27.48 17.18 14.92
N HIS A 594 27.05 16.83 13.71
CA HIS A 594 25.69 16.41 13.41
C HIS A 594 25.62 14.90 13.29
N HIS A 595 25.50 14.22 14.44
CA HIS A 595 25.39 12.78 14.50
C HIS A 595 24.44 12.36 15.61
N GLU A 596 23.41 11.59 15.26
CA GLU A 596 22.53 10.92 16.20
C GLU A 596 23.09 9.51 16.42
N TYR A 597 23.63 9.23 17.61
CA TYR A 597 24.24 7.94 17.91
C TYR A 597 23.19 6.86 18.23
N SER A 598 22.03 7.24 18.79
CA SER A 598 20.95 6.31 19.18
C SER A 598 21.44 5.12 20.03
N SER A 599 22.52 5.32 20.78
CA SER A 599 23.24 4.31 21.55
C SER A 599 23.96 4.96 22.73
N LEU A 600 24.69 4.17 23.53
CA LEU A 600 25.53 4.66 24.62
C LEU A 600 26.79 5.32 24.05
N ALA A 601 26.61 6.42 23.33
CA ALA A 601 27.66 7.27 22.80
C ALA A 601 27.17 8.73 22.71
N CYS A 602 28.08 9.68 22.85
CA CYS A 602 27.79 11.11 22.69
C CYS A 602 29.04 11.89 22.26
N THR A 603 28.80 13.08 21.72
CA THR A 603 29.84 14.09 21.48
C THR A 603 29.98 15.01 22.70
N VAL A 604 31.19 15.43 23.02
CA VAL A 604 31.48 16.50 23.99
C VAL A 604 32.17 17.62 23.24
N GLU A 605 31.75 18.87 23.46
CA GLU A 605 32.41 20.05 22.89
C GLU A 605 32.52 21.18 23.92
N ILE A 606 33.61 21.94 23.83
CA ILE A 606 33.88 23.09 24.70
C ILE A 606 33.47 24.39 24.00
N VAL A 607 32.60 25.18 24.64
CA VAL A 607 32.09 26.46 24.14
C VAL A 607 32.53 27.62 25.05
N ASP A 608 32.64 28.83 24.49
CA ASP A 608 33.19 29.97 25.22
C ASP A 608 32.22 30.57 26.24
N ASP A 609 30.92 30.57 25.93
CA ASP A 609 29.83 31.13 26.72
C ASP A 609 28.47 30.59 26.23
N VAL A 610 27.37 31.13 26.79
CA VAL A 610 25.99 30.74 26.43
C VAL A 610 25.64 31.09 24.98
N TYR A 611 26.19 32.17 24.42
CA TYR A 611 25.93 32.56 23.03
C TYR A 611 26.61 31.58 22.08
N ALA A 612 27.85 31.17 22.37
CA ALA A 612 28.53 30.11 21.64
C ALA A 612 27.80 28.76 21.76
N ALA A 613 27.12 28.48 22.88
CA ALA A 613 26.28 27.29 23.04
C ALA A 613 25.01 27.36 22.19
N ILE A 614 24.29 28.49 22.24
CA ILE A 614 23.12 28.77 21.40
C ILE A 614 23.51 28.67 19.92
N ASP A 615 24.62 29.28 19.55
CA ASP A 615 25.20 29.18 18.23
C ASP A 615 25.59 27.73 17.92
N HIS A 616 26.13 26.93 18.83
CA HIS A 616 26.37 25.53 18.50
C HIS A 616 25.05 24.78 18.18
N ILE A 617 23.98 25.08 18.93
CA ILE A 617 22.66 24.46 18.77
C ILE A 617 21.98 24.95 17.47
N HIS A 618 22.03 26.24 17.17
CA HIS A 618 21.41 26.90 16.01
C HIS A 618 22.28 26.91 14.76
N LEU A 619 23.55 27.26 14.94
CA LEU A 619 24.53 27.76 13.97
C LEU A 619 25.18 26.62 13.18
N HIS A 620 24.31 25.69 12.85
CA HIS A 620 23.93 25.36 11.47
C HIS A 620 23.08 26.46 10.78
N GLY A 621 23.37 27.71 11.12
CA GLY A 621 22.56 28.91 10.96
C GLY A 621 23.41 30.18 10.97
N ARG A 622 24.52 30.15 10.20
CA ARG A 622 25.39 31.27 9.75
C ARG A 622 26.43 31.82 10.74
N HIS A 623 27.71 31.71 10.37
CA HIS A 623 28.45 32.87 9.86
C HIS A 623 29.70 32.47 9.04
N VAL A 624 29.78 33.08 7.84
CA VAL A 624 30.93 33.23 6.91
C VAL A 624 31.51 31.93 6.31
N SER A 625 30.91 31.38 5.26
CA SER A 625 31.25 31.86 3.91
C SER A 625 30.15 31.53 2.90
N PHE A 626 29.83 32.55 2.10
CA PHE A 626 28.94 32.50 0.95
C PHE A 626 29.37 31.37 -0.01
N LEU A 627 28.41 30.57 -0.47
CA LEU A 627 28.52 29.52 -1.51
C LEU A 627 29.18 28.19 -1.11
N LYS A 628 28.38 27.24 -0.58
CA LYS A 628 28.32 25.88 -1.15
C LYS A 628 27.18 25.01 -0.57
N SER A 629 26.37 24.52 -1.50
CA SER A 629 25.59 23.28 -1.46
C SER A 629 24.50 23.10 -0.40
N MET A 630 23.27 23.17 -0.90
CA MET A 630 21.99 23.02 -0.23
C MET A 630 21.61 21.54 -0.13
N SER A 631 21.97 20.85 0.97
CA SER A 631 21.25 19.67 1.53
C SER A 631 22.03 19.00 2.69
N SER A 632 22.06 19.64 3.87
CA SER A 632 22.17 19.02 5.21
C SER A 632 22.70 20.08 6.18
N LEU A 633 21.80 20.83 6.82
CA LEU A 633 22.18 21.95 7.71
C LEU A 633 21.29 21.93 8.97
N TYR A 634 21.26 20.74 9.59
CA TYR A 634 21.73 20.40 10.95
C TYR A 634 21.28 21.18 12.22
N GLY A 635 21.25 20.46 13.35
CA GLY A 635 20.50 20.79 14.57
C GLY A 635 19.06 20.30 14.37
N SER A 636 18.62 19.29 15.11
CA SER A 636 17.30 18.69 14.82
C SER A 636 16.12 19.57 15.25
N ALA A 637 16.38 20.62 16.03
CA ALA A 637 15.40 21.49 16.69
C ALA A 637 14.40 20.68 17.53
N HIS A 638 14.86 19.57 18.14
CA HIS A 638 14.05 18.66 18.93
C HIS A 638 13.96 19.09 20.39
N THR A 639 14.98 18.81 21.20
CA THR A 639 15.00 19.15 22.63
C THR A 639 16.40 19.55 23.05
N ASP A 640 16.53 20.70 23.70
CA ASP A 640 17.82 21.17 24.21
C ASP A 640 17.67 21.69 25.63
N SER A 641 18.70 21.50 26.46
CA SER A 641 18.66 21.86 27.88
C SER A 641 19.88 22.64 28.31
N ILE A 642 19.69 23.62 29.20
CA ILE A 642 20.77 24.31 29.91
C ILE A 642 20.77 23.92 31.39
N ILE A 643 21.97 23.77 31.94
CA ILE A 643 22.21 23.57 33.37
C ILE A 643 22.98 24.78 33.90
N THR A 644 22.34 25.59 34.74
CA THR A 644 22.90 26.84 35.26
C THR A 644 22.15 27.27 36.54
N GLU A 645 22.85 27.89 37.47
CA GLU A 645 22.25 28.57 38.64
C GLU A 645 22.05 30.08 38.35
N ASP A 646 22.59 30.59 37.25
CA ASP A 646 22.41 31.96 36.79
C ASP A 646 21.09 32.10 36.02
N THR A 647 20.15 32.85 36.60
CA THR A 647 18.82 33.06 36.02
C THR A 647 18.83 33.89 34.75
N GLU A 648 19.76 34.85 34.61
CA GLU A 648 19.85 35.67 33.40
C GLU A 648 20.34 34.83 32.23
N VAL A 649 21.34 33.99 32.47
CA VAL A 649 21.86 33.04 31.47
C VAL A 649 20.78 32.02 31.07
N ALA A 650 20.01 31.50 32.04
CA ALA A 650 18.90 30.60 31.77
C ALA A 650 17.84 31.25 30.86
N GLU A 651 17.44 32.49 31.15
CA GLU A 651 16.46 33.22 30.34
C GLU A 651 16.97 33.49 28.91
N ILE A 652 18.25 33.84 28.77
CA ILE A 652 18.90 34.02 27.46
C ILE A 652 18.77 32.73 26.64
N PHE A 653 19.15 31.59 27.23
CA PHE A 653 19.09 30.30 26.57
C PHE A 653 17.65 29.91 26.19
N LEU A 654 16.71 29.99 27.13
CA LEU A 654 15.30 29.62 26.92
C LEU A 654 14.62 30.45 25.82
N ARG A 655 14.96 31.74 25.69
CA ARG A 655 14.36 32.63 24.68
C ARG A 655 15.01 32.51 23.31
N GLN A 656 16.32 32.24 23.27
CA GLN A 656 17.05 32.24 22.02
C GLN A 656 17.08 30.86 21.37
N VAL A 657 17.22 29.76 22.12
CA VAL A 657 17.20 28.41 21.53
C VAL A 657 15.87 28.13 20.84
N ASP A 658 15.93 27.72 19.57
CA ASP A 658 14.76 27.59 18.69
C ASP A 658 14.50 26.11 18.41
N SER A 659 14.27 25.37 19.50
CA SER A 659 13.93 23.95 19.48
C SER A 659 12.48 23.73 19.89
N ALA A 660 11.95 22.55 19.61
CA ALA A 660 10.57 22.22 19.93
C ALA A 660 10.31 22.19 21.45
N ALA A 661 11.32 21.83 22.23
CA ALA A 661 11.34 21.98 23.68
C ALA A 661 12.71 22.52 24.13
N VAL A 662 12.69 23.50 25.04
CA VAL A 662 13.91 24.05 25.66
C VAL A 662 13.76 23.98 27.17
N PHE A 663 14.75 23.40 27.85
CA PHE A 663 14.69 23.11 29.28
C PHE A 663 15.76 23.86 30.07
N HIS A 664 15.44 24.17 31.33
CA HIS A 664 16.37 24.69 32.33
C HIS A 664 16.42 23.72 33.50
N ASN A 665 17.62 23.24 33.84
CA ASN A 665 17.88 22.31 34.95
C ASN A 665 17.00 21.04 34.90
N ALA A 666 16.71 20.55 33.69
CA ALA A 666 15.94 19.33 33.49
C ALA A 666 16.49 18.47 32.33
N SER A 667 16.28 17.16 32.42
CA SER A 667 16.70 16.20 31.39
C SER A 667 15.91 16.36 30.10
N THR A 668 16.56 16.20 28.94
CA THR A 668 15.91 16.20 27.63
C THR A 668 14.89 15.07 27.48
N ARG A 669 15.02 14.00 28.29
CA ARG A 669 14.07 12.87 28.35
C ARG A 669 12.66 13.26 28.80
N PHE A 670 12.48 14.45 29.38
CA PHE A 670 11.16 14.97 29.72
C PHE A 670 10.32 15.37 28.50
N SER A 671 10.92 15.57 27.31
CA SER A 671 10.18 15.90 26.09
C SER A 671 9.41 14.68 25.57
N ASP A 672 8.25 14.42 26.18
CA ASP A 672 7.35 13.29 25.92
C ASP A 672 5.92 13.73 26.28
N GLY A 673 4.93 13.38 25.45
CA GLY A 673 3.56 13.84 25.62
C GLY A 673 2.91 13.42 26.93
N PHE A 674 3.21 12.23 27.44
CA PHE A 674 2.70 11.79 28.74
C PHE A 674 3.34 12.61 29.87
N ARG A 675 4.66 12.81 29.82
CA ARG A 675 5.39 13.63 30.83
C ARG A 675 4.97 15.10 30.81
N PHE A 676 4.54 15.62 29.66
CA PHE A 676 3.98 16.98 29.51
C PHE A 676 2.52 17.09 29.97
N GLY A 677 1.90 16.00 30.41
CA GLY A 677 0.50 16.01 30.86
C GLY A 677 -0.53 15.98 29.73
N LEU A 678 -0.12 15.65 28.49
CA LEU A 678 -1.04 15.52 27.34
C LEU A 678 -1.80 14.19 27.33
N GLY A 679 -1.49 13.28 28.25
CA GLY A 679 -2.07 11.93 28.37
C GLY A 679 -1.55 10.94 27.33
N ALA A 680 -1.45 11.34 26.06
CA ALA A 680 -0.82 10.56 25.00
C ALA A 680 -0.23 11.47 23.91
N GLU A 681 0.64 10.91 23.07
CA GLU A 681 1.17 11.58 21.88
C GLU A 681 1.05 10.69 20.64
N VAL A 682 0.78 11.31 19.48
CA VAL A 682 1.00 10.65 18.18
C VAL A 682 2.48 10.65 17.81
N GLY A 683 3.21 11.66 18.29
CA GLY A 683 4.65 11.74 18.26
C GLY A 683 5.18 13.15 18.47
N ILE A 684 6.47 13.36 18.17
CA ILE A 684 7.12 14.65 18.36
C ILE A 684 7.32 15.32 16.99
N SER A 685 7.00 16.61 16.92
CA SER A 685 7.15 17.40 15.70
C SER A 685 8.23 18.45 15.89
N THR A 686 9.20 18.48 14.99
CA THR A 686 10.17 19.59 14.88
C THR A 686 9.75 20.63 13.83
N SER A 687 8.55 20.47 13.25
CA SER A 687 7.95 21.43 12.33
C SER A 687 7.69 22.77 13.04
N ARG A 688 7.88 23.87 12.30
CA ARG A 688 7.54 25.23 12.76
C ARG A 688 6.09 25.63 12.44
N ILE A 689 5.40 24.81 11.65
CA ILE A 689 4.01 25.04 11.25
C ILE A 689 3.10 23.98 11.88
N HIS A 690 1.85 24.37 12.15
CA HIS A 690 0.79 23.55 12.74
C HIS A 690 1.01 23.17 14.20
N ALA A 691 1.86 22.18 14.47
CA ALA A 691 2.14 21.68 15.81
C ALA A 691 3.64 21.39 15.96
N ARG A 692 4.19 21.74 17.13
CA ARG A 692 5.61 21.65 17.46
C ARG A 692 5.78 21.07 18.87
N GLY A 693 6.74 20.17 19.05
CA GLY A 693 6.95 19.40 20.28
C GLY A 693 6.11 18.13 20.32
N PRO A 694 5.89 17.53 21.50
CA PRO A 694 4.97 16.40 21.67
C PRO A 694 3.56 16.76 21.21
N VAL A 695 3.01 15.95 20.31
CA VAL A 695 1.74 16.22 19.63
C VAL A 695 0.64 15.35 20.25
N GLY A 696 -0.19 15.99 21.08
CA GLY A 696 -1.41 15.40 21.64
C GLY A 696 -2.66 15.71 20.81
N VAL A 697 -3.84 15.74 21.47
CA VAL A 697 -5.14 15.98 20.82
C VAL A 697 -5.19 17.31 20.06
N GLU A 698 -4.70 18.41 20.64
CA GLU A 698 -4.73 19.74 20.03
C GLU A 698 -3.97 19.79 18.70
N GLY A 699 -2.87 19.04 18.57
CA GLY A 699 -2.12 18.96 17.33
C GLY A 699 -2.81 18.14 16.23
N LEU A 700 -3.96 17.54 16.51
CA LEU A 700 -4.82 16.84 15.55
C LEU A 700 -6.08 17.66 15.19
N LEU A 701 -6.11 18.94 15.58
CA LEU A 701 -7.18 19.88 15.29
C LEU A 701 -6.66 21.02 14.41
N THR A 702 -7.57 21.61 13.64
CA THR A 702 -7.45 22.86 12.92
C THR A 702 -8.51 23.85 13.40
N THR A 703 -8.71 24.96 12.69
CA THR A 703 -9.69 25.98 13.05
C THR A 703 -10.63 26.29 11.91
N ARG A 704 -11.88 26.60 12.24
CA ARG A 704 -12.92 27.01 11.29
C ARG A 704 -13.61 28.28 11.76
N TRP A 705 -13.99 29.14 10.82
CA TRP A 705 -14.76 30.35 11.08
C TRP A 705 -16.27 30.08 10.91
N TYR A 706 -17.05 30.60 11.84
CA TYR A 706 -18.50 30.56 11.91
C TYR A 706 -19.03 32.00 11.98
N VAL A 707 -20.10 32.27 11.25
CA VAL A 707 -20.77 33.57 11.16
C VAL A 707 -22.25 33.36 11.38
#